data_AF-A0A8H3CUW1-F1
#
_entry.id   AF-A0A8H3CUW1-F1
#
_cell.length_a   1.000
_cell.length_b   1.000
_cell.length_c   1.000
_cell.angle_alpha   90.00
_cell.angle_beta   90.00
_cell.angle_gamma   90.00
#
_symmetry.space_group_name_H-M   'P 1'
#
loop_
_entity.id
_entity.type
_entity.pdbx_description
1 polymer ?
#
loop_
_entity_poly.entity_id
_entity_poly.type
_entity_poly.pdbx_seq_one_letter_code
_entity_poly.pdbx_strand_id
1 'polypeptide(L)'
;MSTSPGQEMEILEFFKAAEMTKLIALISSTILIFDTILILPQEIRYVWSARWSFARVAFHINRLWSSLLLGIYVPTLFMHNLDIQMFVYFDKQLLCLRYGHNCNDRGRNYYRESLAYIRKKDLVLGSLAVSIPSLVLLQKRDRSSKFIPNPAPGIIAGCTVKTSSYGIGAYIGPLIYETSLFLLTLYKSWSTCRTPLMQWLVRGGSKYYAVVLVTLVIIGLGSTNKRTKRAFLSSGLLAAIFSAMCSRLILSGFSYSDENKEPTPDLETVSEHDKGGYDLKYGDPPWNPYTDPFTPNDPHSAVDSIPLVAYSSQLNHDQPPQRVHVVPMDRPEGWLGKFEPVPFTRLVIHMILCFISFPIVFLISRAASGLSLFWTRLIVGGLCGGVGLTLGVSLLDLSRSCIEAALWATIIHESLKGEVNHELDYHTHNPLSPWSAVLLLYKKYLKQLSSRNRKAIRRQDDRTPWWLCIVLFLVTATVAASLVFALGRVVDIYTVQQTQTKEYYEAVVAGDISTEEIARATTVLNDTLSKVAYTWTITPLSSAQHVPTDRYFYLNRTEKDGNVVKTTTETIHFAETFASQLDPDHPSGFGTYQNQSQIGGLSSSEPTKSVGTEAGKGPTTKAVGQIVRWPRWGSRIGCRLIENLERYLTPHSTRANMTYLFVPWTSVNGVFDDMGLSPPTAANFRPVNFTAFMEGADTPNVTASESEVALMSKWWDNGVTHSFDWFPVRRGEDGNGWISIEIIMVRLNQSYTADNSSFQVFGELGSGRTRIGFDAAICVEEVRGYVLDAYNSSAGSPISISLQYSGTQLNTSTVSLGQDPSKYEAPKRIGQILSTPELQHSISSAGKFAVYNASHYNARNIMLKDNGRDWWFAPNPTAIAFGGGNSPTQYTKLNAENIAKILANSDSQHLLPYLVGSQPVLAHVYPDKTVAYTYIYTAWLAVILAIVLVNGIVVSVFVPRLPLGVSRRDIGVTSWLAAIEDDPSAKVHLSPRPGTKLGNLQRRVTRWGSGH
;
A
#
# COMPACT_ATOMS: atom_id res chain seq x y z
N MET A 1 52.52 55.08 4.78
CA MET A 1 51.35 55.73 4.16
C MET A 1 50.47 56.22 5.30
N SER A 2 50.36 57.54 5.52
CA SER A 2 49.40 58.09 6.48
C SER A 2 48.02 58.13 5.84
N THR A 3 47.14 57.22 6.25
CA THR A 3 45.72 57.26 5.88
C THR A 3 45.09 58.54 6.42
N SER A 4 44.31 59.26 5.61
CA SER A 4 43.56 60.42 6.12
C SER A 4 42.56 59.95 7.18
N PRO A 5 42.28 60.72 8.25
CA PRO A 5 41.36 60.32 9.33
C PRO A 5 39.97 59.86 8.83
N GLY A 6 39.53 60.38 7.67
CA GLY A 6 38.28 59.94 7.03
C GLY A 6 38.31 58.52 6.46
N GLN A 7 39.47 58.04 5.99
CA GLN A 7 39.60 56.67 5.47
C GLN A 7 39.58 55.63 6.58
N GLU A 8 40.14 55.94 7.76
CA GLU A 8 40.15 55.03 8.91
C GLU A 8 38.73 54.79 9.45
N MET A 9 37.92 55.85 9.51
CA MET A 9 36.50 55.75 9.87
C MET A 9 35.70 54.93 8.86
N GLU A 10 35.97 55.07 7.56
CA GLU A 10 35.29 54.28 6.53
C GLU A 10 35.65 52.79 6.62
N ILE A 11 36.93 52.46 6.85
CA ILE A 11 37.41 51.08 7.05
C ILE A 11 36.76 50.45 8.29
N LEU A 12 36.66 51.19 9.40
CA LEU A 12 36.02 50.71 10.63
C LEU A 12 34.53 50.42 10.44
N GLU A 13 33.80 51.29 9.72
CA GLU A 13 32.40 51.04 9.40
C GLU A 13 32.24 49.82 8.47
N PHE A 14 33.15 49.63 7.51
CA PHE A 14 33.16 48.45 6.66
C PHE A 14 33.41 47.15 7.43
N PHE A 15 34.33 47.18 8.40
CA PHE A 15 34.62 46.05 9.27
C PHE A 15 33.38 45.63 10.07
N LYS A 16 32.75 46.58 10.76
CA LYS A 16 31.51 46.34 11.53
C LYS A 16 30.39 45.79 10.64
N ALA A 17 30.22 46.33 9.43
CA ALA A 17 29.20 45.85 8.51
C ALA A 17 29.48 44.42 8.00
N ALA A 18 30.74 44.05 7.77
CA ALA A 18 31.13 42.70 7.37
C ALA A 18 30.93 41.70 8.51
N GLU A 19 31.30 42.05 9.73
CA GLU A 19 31.08 41.24 10.94
C GLU A 19 29.59 41.00 11.19
N MET A 20 28.77 42.05 11.13
CA MET A 20 27.31 41.91 11.24
C MET A 20 26.73 41.02 10.12
N THR A 21 27.29 41.08 8.90
CA THR A 21 26.86 40.20 7.81
C THR A 21 27.14 38.74 8.13
N LYS A 22 28.33 38.43 8.67
CA LYS A 22 28.71 37.08 9.09
C LYS A 22 27.77 36.55 10.17
N LEU A 23 27.50 37.36 11.20
CA LEU A 23 26.60 36.98 12.29
C LEU A 23 25.18 36.71 11.80
N ILE A 24 24.59 37.58 10.98
CA ILE A 24 23.24 37.35 10.45
C ILE A 24 23.22 36.14 9.49
N ALA A 25 24.28 35.92 8.71
CA ALA A 25 24.37 34.74 7.84
C ALA A 25 24.47 33.43 8.64
N LEU A 26 25.23 33.43 9.74
CA LEU A 26 25.27 32.31 10.69
C LEU A 26 23.88 32.05 11.28
N ILE A 27 23.20 33.10 11.79
CA ILE A 27 21.83 32.98 12.31
C ILE A 27 20.90 32.37 11.25
N SER A 28 21.00 32.84 10.00
CA SER A 28 20.18 32.35 8.89
C SER A 28 20.41 30.86 8.60
N SER A 29 21.67 30.43 8.57
CA SER A 29 22.02 29.01 8.40
C SER A 29 21.59 28.16 9.60
N THR A 30 21.75 28.66 10.83
CA THR A 30 21.32 27.97 12.05
C THR A 30 19.81 27.77 12.05
N ILE A 31 19.02 28.79 11.70
CA ILE A 31 17.56 28.68 11.58
C ILE A 31 17.19 27.60 10.55
N LEU A 32 17.82 27.60 9.38
CA LEU A 32 17.51 26.63 8.32
C LEU A 32 17.88 25.19 8.73
N ILE A 33 19.04 24.99 9.34
CA ILE A 33 19.48 23.66 9.82
C ILE A 33 18.56 23.18 10.93
N PHE A 34 18.23 24.04 11.90
CA PHE A 34 17.37 23.69 13.01
C PHE A 34 15.94 23.34 12.54
N ASP A 35 15.37 24.13 11.63
CA ASP A 35 14.10 23.80 10.99
C ASP A 35 14.18 22.47 10.23
N THR A 36 15.32 22.19 9.59
CA THR A 36 15.55 20.93 8.89
C THR A 36 15.43 19.74 9.83
N ILE A 37 16.10 19.80 10.97
CA ILE A 37 16.06 18.75 11.99
C ILE A 37 14.65 18.58 12.55
N LEU A 38 13.96 19.67 12.89
CA LEU A 38 12.63 19.61 13.50
C LEU A 38 11.56 18.95 12.62
N ILE A 39 11.60 19.20 11.31
CA ILE A 39 10.56 18.68 10.40
C ILE A 39 10.95 17.35 9.74
N LEU A 40 12.16 16.83 10.00
CA LEU A 40 12.66 15.59 9.42
C LEU A 40 11.72 14.38 9.64
N PRO A 41 11.11 14.16 10.82
CA PRO A 41 10.19 13.04 11.01
C PRO A 41 8.94 13.13 10.13
N GLN A 42 8.35 14.33 10.03
CA GLN A 42 7.20 14.58 9.14
C GLN A 42 7.60 14.45 7.67
N GLU A 43 8.80 14.91 7.33
CA GLU A 43 9.36 14.76 6.00
C GLU A 43 9.50 13.27 5.62
N ILE A 44 10.08 12.44 6.50
CA ILE A 44 10.21 11.00 6.28
C ILE A 44 8.83 10.37 6.07
N ARG A 45 7.86 10.72 6.93
CA ARG A 45 6.50 10.19 6.87
C ARG A 45 5.71 10.61 5.62
N TYR A 46 5.82 11.86 5.16
CA TYR A 46 4.94 12.38 4.11
C TYR A 46 5.62 12.54 2.74
N VAL A 47 6.94 12.71 2.71
CA VAL A 47 7.70 13.00 1.48
C VAL A 47 8.49 11.78 1.04
N TRP A 48 9.30 11.19 1.92
CA TRP A 48 10.19 10.07 1.57
C TRP A 48 9.48 8.73 1.42
N SER A 49 8.50 8.44 2.27
CA SER A 49 7.76 7.16 2.29
C SER A 49 6.85 6.94 1.08
N ALA A 50 6.44 8.02 0.41
CA ALA A 50 5.35 7.96 -0.56
C ALA A 50 5.85 8.25 -2.00
N ARG A 51 5.02 8.00 -3.01
CA ARG A 51 5.38 8.13 -4.43
C ARG A 51 5.87 9.55 -4.83
N TRP A 52 6.98 9.64 -5.56
CA TRP A 52 7.52 10.92 -6.05
C TRP A 52 6.50 11.69 -6.91
N SER A 53 6.19 12.92 -6.52
CA SER A 53 5.32 13.85 -7.24
C SER A 53 6.06 15.17 -7.49
N PHE A 54 5.56 15.99 -8.42
CA PHE A 54 6.19 17.30 -8.68
C PHE A 54 6.30 18.16 -7.41
N ALA A 55 5.26 18.17 -6.56
CA ALA A 55 5.27 18.91 -5.30
C ALA A 55 6.41 18.45 -4.36
N ARG A 56 6.77 17.16 -4.40
CA ARG A 56 7.87 16.59 -3.60
C ARG A 56 9.23 16.88 -4.20
N VAL A 57 9.36 16.87 -5.53
CA VAL A 57 10.58 17.32 -6.21
C VAL A 57 10.83 18.80 -5.91
N ALA A 58 9.79 19.65 -6.03
CA ALA A 58 9.84 21.06 -5.65
C ALA A 58 10.22 21.23 -4.17
N PHE A 59 9.64 20.43 -3.28
CA PHE A 59 10.01 20.40 -1.86
C PHE A 59 11.51 20.07 -1.67
N HIS A 60 12.04 19.01 -2.30
CA HIS A 60 13.45 18.64 -2.17
C HIS A 60 14.40 19.65 -2.80
N ILE A 61 14.04 20.25 -3.94
CA ILE A 61 14.80 21.35 -4.53
C ILE A 61 14.81 22.51 -3.54
N ASN A 62 13.66 22.93 -3.01
CA ASN A 62 13.58 24.02 -2.04
C ASN A 62 14.46 23.80 -0.81
N ARG A 63 14.40 22.57 -0.30
CA ARG A 63 15.09 22.08 0.89
C ARG A 63 16.60 22.00 0.68
N LEU A 64 17.05 21.15 -0.24
CA LEU A 64 18.46 20.83 -0.45
C LEU A 64 19.21 22.00 -1.06
N TRP A 65 18.55 22.72 -1.98
CA TRP A 65 19.20 23.79 -2.70
C TRP A 65 19.52 24.99 -1.82
N SER A 66 18.59 25.41 -0.96
CA SER A 66 18.80 26.52 -0.02
C SER A 66 19.89 26.20 1.01
N SER A 67 19.91 24.95 1.51
CA SER A 67 20.92 24.46 2.45
C SER A 67 22.29 24.34 1.81
N LEU A 68 22.39 23.79 0.59
CA LEU A 68 23.62 23.72 -0.18
C LEU A 68 24.17 25.13 -0.46
N LEU A 69 23.30 26.04 -0.86
CA LEU A 69 23.65 27.41 -1.20
C LEU A 69 24.16 28.20 0.00
N LEU A 70 23.47 28.14 1.15
CA LEU A 70 23.97 28.76 2.38
C LEU A 70 25.21 28.03 2.93
N GLY A 71 25.27 26.71 2.78
CA GLY A 71 26.42 25.89 3.17
C GLY A 71 27.69 26.20 2.37
N ILE A 72 27.56 26.64 1.12
CA ILE A 72 28.68 27.14 0.30
C ILE A 72 28.92 28.63 0.59
N TYR A 73 27.87 29.43 0.67
CA TYR A 73 27.96 30.89 0.82
C TYR A 73 28.58 31.31 2.16
N VAL A 74 28.14 30.73 3.28
CA VAL A 74 28.60 31.15 4.61
C VAL A 74 30.10 30.94 4.80
N PRO A 75 30.70 29.78 4.48
CA PRO A 75 32.16 29.61 4.55
C PRO A 75 32.95 30.63 3.73
N THR A 76 32.43 31.05 2.57
CA THR A 76 33.11 32.08 1.75
C THR A 76 33.17 33.45 2.44
N LEU A 77 32.31 33.72 3.43
CA LEU A 77 32.39 34.93 4.26
C LEU A 77 33.53 34.87 5.29
N PHE A 78 34.02 33.68 5.63
CA PHE A 78 35.08 33.46 6.62
C PHE A 78 36.45 33.16 6.02
N MET A 79 36.52 32.84 4.72
CA MET A 79 37.78 32.60 4.04
C MET A 79 38.55 33.90 3.73
N HIS A 80 39.85 33.88 4.04
CA HIS A 80 40.80 34.91 3.64
C HIS A 80 41.30 34.64 2.21
N ASN A 81 41.63 35.70 1.46
CA ASN A 81 42.19 35.61 0.09
C ASN A 81 41.30 34.87 -0.94
N LEU A 82 39.98 35.00 -0.84
CA LEU A 82 39.09 34.43 -1.85
C LEU A 82 39.30 35.14 -3.20
N ASP A 83 39.47 34.37 -4.27
CA ASP A 83 39.54 34.93 -5.63
C ASP A 83 38.23 35.67 -5.96
N ILE A 84 38.36 36.90 -6.46
CA ILE A 84 37.24 37.77 -6.84
C ILE A 84 36.38 37.08 -7.90
N GLN A 85 36.96 36.27 -8.79
CA GLN A 85 36.18 35.53 -9.79
C GLN A 85 35.29 34.46 -9.17
N MET A 86 35.77 33.72 -8.16
CA MET A 86 34.94 32.76 -7.42
C MET A 86 33.79 33.47 -6.69
N PHE A 87 34.06 34.61 -6.05
CA PHE A 87 33.01 35.36 -5.35
C PHE A 87 31.95 35.90 -6.31
N VAL A 88 32.35 36.43 -7.48
CA VAL A 88 31.42 36.89 -8.54
C VAL A 88 30.61 35.72 -9.11
N TYR A 89 31.22 34.55 -9.25
CA TYR A 89 30.52 33.34 -9.69
C TYR A 89 29.46 32.90 -8.68
N PHE A 90 29.78 32.92 -7.38
CA PHE A 90 28.82 32.59 -6.33
C PHE A 90 27.70 33.63 -6.19
N ASP A 91 27.99 34.93 -6.28
CA ASP A 91 26.97 35.99 -6.22
C ASP A 91 26.00 35.91 -7.42
N LYS A 92 26.53 35.61 -8.62
CA LYS A 92 25.70 35.37 -9.83
C LYS A 92 24.89 34.08 -9.75
N GLN A 93 25.45 33.00 -9.23
CA GLN A 93 24.72 31.76 -8.95
C GLN A 93 23.61 32.05 -7.91
N LEU A 94 23.90 32.73 -6.80
CA LEU A 94 22.92 33.12 -5.78
C LEU A 94 21.75 33.92 -6.38
N LEU A 95 22.05 34.83 -7.32
CA LEU A 95 21.08 35.66 -8.02
C LEU A 95 20.22 34.85 -8.99
N CYS A 96 20.83 33.98 -9.82
CA CYS A 96 20.11 33.05 -10.70
C CYS A 96 19.23 32.09 -9.90
N LEU A 97 19.64 31.71 -8.68
CA LEU A 97 18.95 30.75 -7.83
C LEU A 97 17.79 31.35 -7.04
N ARG A 98 17.91 32.62 -6.59
CA ARG A 98 16.75 33.38 -6.08
C ARG A 98 15.63 33.51 -7.13
N TYR A 99 15.92 33.39 -8.42
CA TYR A 99 14.94 33.46 -9.49
C TYR A 99 14.54 32.10 -10.07
N GLY A 100 15.46 31.13 -10.13
CA GLY A 100 15.15 29.74 -10.46
C GLY A 100 14.11 29.18 -9.49
N HIS A 101 14.21 29.52 -8.20
CA HIS A 101 13.21 29.18 -7.20
C HIS A 101 11.83 29.82 -7.44
N ASN A 102 11.82 31.08 -7.89
CA ASN A 102 10.58 31.81 -8.16
C ASN A 102 9.94 31.44 -9.51
N CYS A 103 10.72 30.99 -10.50
CA CYS A 103 10.20 30.57 -11.81
C CYS A 103 9.84 29.08 -11.87
N ASN A 104 10.62 28.19 -11.23
CA ASN A 104 10.44 26.75 -11.35
C ASN A 104 9.37 26.21 -10.38
N ASP A 105 9.23 26.79 -9.18
CA ASP A 105 8.16 26.38 -8.24
C ASP A 105 6.82 27.10 -8.47
N ARG A 106 6.82 28.33 -9.02
CA ARG A 106 5.57 29.11 -9.17
C ARG A 106 4.93 29.00 -10.56
N GLY A 107 5.63 28.43 -11.55
CA GLY A 107 5.25 28.54 -12.95
C GLY A 107 4.24 27.52 -13.49
N ARG A 108 3.99 26.36 -12.85
CA ARG A 108 3.12 25.36 -13.52
C ARG A 108 2.27 24.40 -12.69
N ASN A 109 2.51 24.19 -11.40
CA ASN A 109 1.90 23.02 -10.73
C ASN A 109 1.29 23.25 -9.34
N TYR A 110 1.23 24.48 -8.80
CA TYR A 110 0.66 24.64 -7.45
C TYR A 110 -0.88 24.47 -7.37
N TYR A 111 -1.59 24.37 -8.50
CA TYR A 111 -3.01 24.00 -8.51
C TYR A 111 -3.41 23.31 -9.82
N ARG A 112 -2.89 22.11 -10.09
CA ARG A 112 -3.40 21.34 -11.23
C ARG A 112 -4.76 20.68 -10.95
N GLU A 113 -5.23 20.66 -9.70
CA GLU A 113 -6.55 20.07 -9.37
C GLU A 113 -7.53 20.98 -8.61
N SER A 114 -7.11 21.98 -7.82
CA SER A 114 -8.06 22.74 -6.97
C SER A 114 -8.46 24.15 -7.46
N LEU A 115 -8.15 24.54 -8.70
CA LEU A 115 -8.53 25.86 -9.25
C LEU A 115 -8.93 25.77 -10.73
N ALA A 116 -9.92 24.93 -11.05
CA ALA A 116 -10.46 24.78 -12.40
C ALA A 116 -11.24 26.00 -12.93
N TYR A 117 -11.35 27.12 -12.19
CA TYR A 117 -12.26 28.22 -12.57
C TYR A 117 -11.65 29.64 -12.65
N ILE A 118 -10.40 29.87 -12.20
CA ILE A 118 -9.73 31.16 -12.48
C ILE A 118 -8.92 30.98 -13.77
N ARG A 119 -9.23 31.79 -14.79
CA ARG A 119 -8.59 31.73 -16.12
C ARG A 119 -7.07 31.65 -15.98
N LYS A 120 -6.47 30.54 -16.42
CA LYS A 120 -5.02 30.25 -16.38
C LYS A 120 -4.12 31.36 -16.95
N LYS A 121 -4.69 32.30 -17.72
CA LYS A 121 -3.97 33.43 -18.34
C LYS A 121 -3.64 34.56 -17.33
N ASP A 122 -4.51 34.82 -16.35
CA ASP A 122 -4.39 36.02 -15.51
C ASP A 122 -3.33 35.85 -14.40
N LEU A 123 -3.15 34.63 -13.88
CA LEU A 123 -2.14 34.32 -12.87
C LEU A 123 -0.71 34.32 -13.43
N VAL A 124 -0.52 33.79 -14.63
CA VAL A 124 0.77 33.81 -15.32
C VAL A 124 1.16 35.25 -15.68
N LEU A 125 0.19 36.06 -16.12
CA LEU A 125 0.40 37.47 -16.41
C LEU A 125 0.75 38.26 -15.14
N GLY A 126 0.08 37.99 -14.02
CA GLY A 126 0.40 38.59 -12.71
C GLY A 126 1.80 38.21 -12.20
N SER A 127 2.20 36.95 -12.33
CA SER A 127 3.54 36.50 -11.96
C SER A 127 4.64 37.16 -12.81
N LEU A 128 4.42 37.26 -14.13
CA LEU A 128 5.33 37.96 -15.04
C LEU A 128 5.39 39.46 -14.74
N ALA A 129 4.25 40.10 -14.46
CA ALA A 129 4.17 41.53 -14.15
C ALA A 129 4.95 41.92 -12.89
N VAL A 130 5.09 41.02 -11.91
CA VAL A 130 5.86 41.30 -10.67
C VAL A 130 7.31 40.82 -10.74
N SER A 131 7.59 39.73 -11.47
CA SER A 131 8.94 39.18 -11.61
C SER A 131 9.83 40.01 -12.55
N ILE A 132 9.28 40.57 -13.64
CA ILE A 132 10.05 41.35 -14.61
C ILE A 132 10.64 42.64 -13.99
N PRO A 133 9.89 43.49 -13.28
CA PRO A 133 10.46 44.67 -12.61
C PRO A 133 11.53 44.31 -11.59
N SER A 134 11.34 43.20 -10.86
CA SER A 134 12.30 42.70 -9.87
C SER A 134 13.61 42.26 -10.54
N LEU A 135 13.53 41.59 -11.71
CA LEU A 135 14.67 41.23 -12.54
C LEU A 135 15.41 42.46 -13.06
N VAL A 136 14.69 43.48 -13.54
CA VAL A 136 15.29 44.73 -14.05
C VAL A 136 16.01 45.48 -12.93
N LEU A 137 15.41 45.59 -11.74
CA LEU A 137 16.04 46.24 -10.58
C LEU A 137 17.28 45.51 -10.10
N LEU A 138 17.29 44.18 -10.17
CA LEU A 138 18.45 43.37 -9.80
C LEU A 138 19.55 43.38 -10.85
N GLN A 139 19.22 43.37 -12.13
CA GLN A 139 20.21 43.57 -13.19
C GLN A 139 20.83 44.97 -13.08
N LYS A 140 20.03 45.98 -12.74
CA LYS A 140 20.52 47.33 -12.46
C LYS A 140 21.40 47.36 -11.20
N ARG A 141 21.03 46.62 -10.15
CA ARG A 141 21.84 46.44 -8.94
C ARG A 141 23.19 45.81 -9.29
N ASP A 142 23.21 44.68 -9.99
CA ASP A 142 24.43 43.96 -10.39
C ASP A 142 25.36 44.87 -11.19
N ARG A 143 24.83 45.58 -12.19
CA ARG A 143 25.60 46.57 -12.96
C ARG A 143 26.11 47.76 -12.13
N SER A 144 25.42 48.11 -11.05
CA SER A 144 25.80 49.24 -10.17
C SER A 144 26.75 48.84 -9.04
N SER A 145 26.86 47.54 -8.74
CA SER A 145 27.72 47.00 -7.70
C SER A 145 29.17 47.09 -8.14
N LYS A 146 29.96 47.94 -7.48
CA LYS A 146 31.41 47.97 -7.66
C LYS A 146 32.05 47.10 -6.59
N PHE A 147 32.84 46.12 -7.02
CA PHE A 147 33.71 45.34 -6.15
C PHE A 147 34.85 46.23 -5.68
N ILE A 148 34.97 46.40 -4.37
CA ILE A 148 36.12 47.08 -3.77
C ILE A 148 37.07 45.96 -3.33
N PRO A 149 38.31 45.91 -3.87
CA PRO A 149 39.30 44.95 -3.39
C PRO A 149 39.50 45.19 -1.89
N ASN A 150 39.55 44.10 -1.13
CA ASN A 150 39.64 44.17 0.32
C ASN A 150 40.89 44.97 0.74
N PRO A 151 40.74 46.08 1.48
CA PRO A 151 41.87 46.95 1.82
C PRO A 151 42.85 46.30 2.82
N ALA A 152 42.44 45.23 3.51
CA ALA A 152 43.26 44.51 4.47
C ALA A 152 42.94 42.99 4.43
N PRO A 153 43.36 42.26 3.38
CA PRO A 153 42.98 40.86 3.17
C PRO A 153 43.46 39.90 4.27
N GLY A 154 44.52 40.27 5.01
CA GLY A 154 45.01 39.52 6.17
C GLY A 154 44.21 39.71 7.45
N ILE A 155 43.35 40.73 7.54
CA ILE A 155 42.57 41.07 8.75
C ILE A 155 41.07 40.87 8.49
N ILE A 156 40.60 41.27 7.32
CA ILE A 156 39.19 41.19 6.94
C ILE A 156 39.00 39.96 6.05
N ALA A 157 38.21 38.99 6.46
CA ALA A 157 37.82 37.87 5.59
C ALA A 157 36.64 38.25 4.67
N GLY A 158 36.61 37.69 3.46
CA GLY A 158 35.57 37.91 2.45
C GLY A 158 35.80 39.08 1.48
N CYS A 159 34.93 39.18 0.47
CA CYS A 159 34.93 40.26 -0.54
C CYS A 159 33.93 41.37 -0.20
N THR A 160 34.33 42.63 -0.39
CA THR A 160 33.49 43.80 -0.11
C THR A 160 32.84 44.38 -1.36
N VAL A 161 31.52 44.24 -1.48
CA VAL A 161 30.71 44.91 -2.53
C VAL A 161 30.10 46.20 -2.01
N LYS A 162 30.28 47.33 -2.72
CA LYS A 162 29.56 48.57 -2.40
C LYS A 162 28.11 48.44 -2.86
N THR A 163 27.17 48.33 -1.91
CA THR A 163 25.76 48.10 -2.23
C THR A 163 25.06 49.38 -2.66
N SER A 164 24.45 49.39 -3.85
CA SER A 164 23.70 50.56 -4.33
C SER A 164 22.43 50.80 -3.52
N SER A 165 21.90 52.04 -3.53
CA SER A 165 20.64 52.42 -2.87
C SER A 165 19.43 51.62 -3.38
N TYR A 166 19.51 51.07 -4.59
CA TYR A 166 18.47 50.27 -5.23
C TYR A 166 18.28 48.86 -4.62
N GLY A 167 19.11 48.46 -3.64
CA GLY A 167 19.02 47.15 -3.00
C GLY A 167 17.66 46.84 -2.37
N ILE A 168 16.95 47.86 -1.87
CA ILE A 168 15.61 47.72 -1.26
C ILE A 168 14.55 47.35 -2.32
N GLY A 169 14.67 47.90 -3.53
CA GLY A 169 13.69 47.69 -4.60
C GLY A 169 13.52 46.23 -5.00
N ALA A 170 14.55 45.40 -4.79
CA ALA A 170 14.49 43.96 -5.04
C ALA A 170 13.58 43.19 -4.07
N TYR A 171 13.23 43.77 -2.92
CA TYR A 171 12.38 43.15 -1.89
C TYR A 171 10.94 43.68 -1.92
N ILE A 172 10.73 44.87 -2.52
CA ILE A 172 9.40 45.47 -2.71
C ILE A 172 8.55 44.59 -3.65
N GLY A 173 9.13 44.09 -4.74
CA GLY A 173 8.43 43.21 -5.69
C GLY A 173 7.87 41.94 -5.03
N PRO A 174 8.71 41.11 -4.38
CA PRO A 174 8.26 39.96 -3.61
C PRO A 174 7.24 40.33 -2.53
N LEU A 175 7.42 41.43 -1.81
CA LEU A 175 6.46 41.89 -0.79
C LEU A 175 5.08 42.17 -1.37
N ILE A 176 5.00 42.93 -2.48
CA ILE A 176 3.75 43.23 -3.17
C ILE A 176 3.10 41.93 -3.68
N TYR A 177 3.90 41.03 -4.24
CA TYR A 177 3.41 39.74 -4.74
C TYR A 177 2.79 38.88 -3.63
N GLU A 178 3.53 38.62 -2.55
CA GLU A 178 3.05 37.78 -1.45
C GLU A 178 1.83 38.40 -0.76
N THR A 179 1.81 39.74 -0.63
CA THR A 179 0.66 40.46 -0.08
C THR A 179 -0.56 40.35 -0.98
N SER A 180 -0.38 40.49 -2.30
CA SER A 180 -1.48 40.34 -3.27
C SER A 180 -2.03 38.92 -3.26
N LEU A 181 -1.15 37.91 -3.21
CA LEU A 181 -1.57 36.50 -3.15
C LEU A 181 -2.33 36.18 -1.86
N PHE A 182 -1.85 36.69 -0.72
CA PHE A 182 -2.53 36.54 0.56
C PHE A 182 -3.90 37.24 0.58
N LEU A 183 -4.00 38.48 0.09
CA LEU A 183 -5.27 39.21 -0.01
C LEU A 183 -6.27 38.52 -0.95
N LEU A 184 -5.80 38.00 -2.09
CA LEU A 184 -6.65 37.21 -3.00
C LEU A 184 -7.13 35.91 -2.34
N THR A 185 -6.29 35.26 -1.53
CA THR A 185 -6.66 34.06 -0.78
C THR A 185 -7.70 34.37 0.29
N LEU A 186 -7.54 35.46 1.04
CA LEU A 186 -8.51 35.95 2.01
C LEU A 186 -9.83 36.34 1.35
N TYR A 187 -9.77 37.12 0.27
CA TYR A 187 -10.95 37.55 -0.49
C TYR A 187 -11.73 36.34 -0.99
N LYS A 188 -11.05 35.34 -1.56
CA LYS A 188 -11.71 34.12 -2.05
C LYS A 188 -12.31 33.28 -0.92
N SER A 189 -11.63 33.19 0.22
CA SER A 189 -12.14 32.50 1.42
C SER A 189 -13.36 33.19 2.01
N TRP A 190 -13.40 34.52 1.93
CA TRP A 190 -14.58 35.31 2.31
C TRP A 190 -15.72 35.12 1.31
N SER A 191 -15.44 35.15 0.00
CA SER A 191 -16.46 35.18 -1.05
C SER A 191 -17.10 33.83 -1.36
N THR A 192 -16.43 32.71 -1.05
CA THR A 192 -16.89 31.36 -1.37
C THR A 192 -17.14 30.60 -0.06
N CYS A 193 -18.29 29.94 0.09
CA CYS A 193 -18.65 29.21 1.32
C CYS A 193 -17.48 28.37 1.86
N ARG A 194 -17.27 28.43 3.18
CA ARG A 194 -16.12 27.88 3.93
C ARG A 194 -15.95 26.38 3.69
N THR A 195 -15.18 26.00 2.66
CA THR A 195 -14.68 24.63 2.56
C THR A 195 -13.56 24.43 3.59
N PRO A 196 -13.46 23.25 4.22
CA PRO A 196 -12.49 23.02 5.28
C PRO A 196 -11.04 23.14 4.76
N LEU A 197 -10.80 22.82 3.48
CA LEU A 197 -9.52 23.07 2.80
C LEU A 197 -9.18 24.57 2.72
N MET A 198 -10.17 25.43 2.43
CA MET A 198 -9.95 26.88 2.35
C MET A 198 -9.70 27.48 3.74
N GLN A 199 -10.40 26.99 4.76
CA GLN A 199 -10.17 27.41 6.15
C GLN A 199 -8.78 26.98 6.63
N TRP A 200 -8.34 25.79 6.24
CA TRP A 200 -6.98 25.32 6.48
C TRP A 200 -5.94 26.17 5.75
N LEU A 201 -6.14 26.47 4.46
CA LEU A 201 -5.24 27.30 3.65
C LEU A 201 -5.11 28.71 4.23
N VAL A 202 -6.19 29.30 4.75
CA VAL A 202 -6.14 30.59 5.45
C VAL A 202 -5.38 30.48 6.77
N ARG A 203 -5.58 29.43 7.57
CA ARG A 203 -4.89 29.25 8.86
C ARG A 203 -3.39 28.96 8.68
N GLY A 204 -3.01 28.13 7.73
CA GLY A 204 -1.62 27.81 7.40
C GLY A 204 -0.94 28.94 6.64
N GLY A 205 -1.62 29.49 5.63
CA GLY A 205 -1.14 30.59 4.80
C GLY A 205 -0.99 31.91 5.55
N SER A 206 -1.83 32.20 6.54
CA SER A 206 -1.67 33.41 7.39
C SER A 206 -0.40 33.35 8.25
N LYS A 207 -0.08 32.18 8.84
CA LYS A 207 1.17 31.99 9.58
C LYS A 207 2.39 32.13 8.67
N TYR A 208 2.34 31.54 7.48
CA TYR A 208 3.36 31.71 6.44
C TYR A 208 3.58 33.20 6.12
N TYR A 209 2.49 33.88 5.76
CA TYR A 209 2.55 35.27 5.33
C TYR A 209 3.04 36.20 6.44
N ALA A 210 2.59 36.01 7.69
CA ALA A 210 3.03 36.83 8.81
C ALA A 210 4.54 36.76 9.03
N VAL A 211 5.14 35.56 8.99
CA VAL A 211 6.59 35.37 9.17
C VAL A 211 7.37 35.97 7.99
N VAL A 212 6.91 35.75 6.77
CA VAL A 212 7.52 36.32 5.55
C VAL A 212 7.43 37.84 5.55
N LEU A 213 6.29 38.41 5.92
CA LEU A 213 6.06 39.85 6.02
C LEU A 213 6.98 40.48 7.07
N VAL A 214 7.03 39.92 8.29
CA VAL A 214 7.93 40.40 9.35
C VAL A 214 9.39 40.35 8.89
N THR A 215 9.80 39.27 8.22
CA THR A 215 11.17 39.13 7.70
C THR A 215 11.48 40.17 6.63
N LEU A 216 10.55 40.42 5.70
CA LEU A 216 10.69 41.45 4.66
C LEU A 216 10.73 42.86 5.26
N VAL A 217 9.94 43.14 6.31
CA VAL A 217 9.96 44.40 7.05
C VAL A 217 11.29 44.59 7.78
N ILE A 218 11.80 43.55 8.46
CA ILE A 218 13.11 43.59 9.12
C ILE A 218 14.23 43.86 8.10
N ILE A 219 14.21 43.17 6.96
CA ILE A 219 15.19 43.40 5.88
C ILE A 219 15.03 44.80 5.30
N GLY A 220 13.81 45.29 5.11
CA GLY A 220 13.50 46.63 4.63
C GLY A 220 14.05 47.71 5.56
N LEU A 221 13.65 47.68 6.85
CA LEU A 221 14.13 48.62 7.86
C LEU A 221 15.65 48.52 8.04
N GLY A 222 16.19 47.31 8.15
CA GLY A 222 17.62 47.05 8.26
C GLY A 222 18.43 47.52 7.05
N SER A 223 17.80 47.63 5.87
CA SER A 223 18.44 48.14 4.65
C SER A 223 18.32 49.64 4.42
N THR A 224 17.46 50.34 5.17
CA THR A 224 17.45 51.82 5.20
C THR A 224 18.64 52.39 5.98
N ASN A 225 19.10 51.70 7.02
CA ASN A 225 20.23 52.13 7.84
C ASN A 225 21.56 51.80 7.15
N LYS A 226 22.37 52.82 6.85
CA LYS A 226 23.66 52.71 6.15
C LYS A 226 24.60 51.66 6.78
N ARG A 227 24.58 51.50 8.11
CA ARG A 227 25.46 50.58 8.85
C ARG A 227 25.04 49.11 8.72
N THR A 228 23.75 48.83 8.80
CA THR A 228 23.21 47.46 8.78
C THR A 228 22.80 47.00 7.39
N LYS A 229 22.74 47.93 6.42
CA LYS A 229 22.23 47.65 5.08
C LYS A 229 22.92 46.50 4.38
N ARG A 230 24.24 46.40 4.50
CA ARG A 230 24.98 45.27 3.94
C ARG A 230 24.54 43.97 4.59
N ALA A 231 24.53 43.92 5.92
CA ALA A 231 24.25 42.74 6.69
C ALA A 231 22.91 42.09 6.33
N PHE A 232 21.83 42.87 6.20
CA PHE A 232 20.52 42.33 5.82
C PHE A 232 20.36 41.96 4.35
N LEU A 233 21.04 42.66 3.44
CA LEU A 233 20.91 42.40 1.99
C LEU A 233 21.71 41.17 1.52
N SER A 234 22.80 40.83 2.21
CA SER A 234 23.69 39.73 1.84
C SER A 234 23.66 38.51 2.76
N SER A 235 23.08 38.58 3.96
CA SER A 235 23.10 37.45 4.91
C SER A 235 22.42 36.15 4.43
N GLY A 236 21.54 36.22 3.45
CA GLY A 236 20.73 35.06 3.03
C GLY A 236 19.53 34.77 3.94
N LEU A 237 19.23 35.65 4.90
CA LEU A 237 18.09 35.52 5.83
C LEU A 237 16.75 35.27 5.14
N LEU A 238 16.48 35.99 4.04
CA LEU A 238 15.26 35.77 3.27
C LEU A 238 15.18 34.36 2.68
N ALA A 239 16.29 33.83 2.16
CA ALA A 239 16.32 32.50 1.55
C ALA A 239 16.11 31.40 2.61
N ALA A 240 16.73 31.55 3.78
CA ALA A 240 16.52 30.64 4.91
C ALA A 240 15.05 30.60 5.36
N ILE A 241 14.43 31.77 5.57
CA ILE A 241 13.04 31.86 6.02
C ILE A 241 12.06 31.37 4.95
N PHE A 242 12.27 31.74 3.68
CA PHE A 242 11.41 31.24 2.59
C PHE A 242 11.48 29.72 2.48
N SER A 243 12.69 29.14 2.52
CA SER A 243 12.86 27.69 2.44
C SER A 243 12.16 26.96 3.59
N ALA A 244 12.36 27.43 4.83
CA ALA A 244 11.72 26.86 6.02
C ALA A 244 10.18 26.96 5.96
N MET A 245 9.66 28.16 5.68
CA MET A 245 8.21 28.39 5.67
C MET A 245 7.51 27.68 4.51
N CYS A 246 8.14 27.60 3.32
CA CYS A 246 7.61 26.82 2.20
C CYS A 246 7.57 25.33 2.53
N SER A 247 8.61 24.80 3.17
CA SER A 247 8.67 23.39 3.58
C SER A 247 7.56 23.06 4.58
N ARG A 248 7.36 23.92 5.59
CA ARG A 248 6.28 23.77 6.57
C ARG A 248 4.89 23.86 5.96
N LEU A 249 4.67 24.80 5.04
CA LEU A 249 3.38 24.95 4.36
C LEU A 249 3.03 23.68 3.58
N ILE A 250 3.99 23.12 2.83
CA ILE A 250 3.80 21.88 2.06
C ILE A 250 3.52 20.69 2.98
N LEU A 251 4.32 20.49 4.03
CA LEU A 251 4.13 19.39 4.98
C LEU A 251 2.79 19.50 5.71
N SER A 252 2.38 20.71 6.09
CA SER A 252 1.09 20.93 6.71
C SER A 252 -0.07 20.56 5.78
N GLY A 253 0.09 20.75 4.46
CA GLY A 253 -0.90 20.35 3.46
C GLY A 253 -1.01 18.84 3.32
N PHE A 254 0.11 18.12 3.41
CA PHE A 254 0.10 16.66 3.45
C PHE A 254 -0.56 16.13 4.73
N SER A 255 -0.26 16.72 5.89
CA SER A 255 -0.90 16.37 7.17
C SER A 255 -2.42 16.54 7.10
N TYR A 256 -2.89 17.64 6.53
CA TYR A 256 -4.33 17.90 6.37
C TYR A 256 -5.00 16.90 5.42
N SER A 257 -4.33 16.51 4.33
CA SER A 257 -4.85 15.47 3.43
C SER A 257 -4.94 14.10 4.08
N ASP A 258 -4.06 13.79 5.04
CA ASP A 258 -4.08 12.54 5.81
C ASP A 258 -5.28 12.52 6.78
N GLU A 259 -5.52 13.65 7.48
CA GLU A 259 -6.64 13.80 8.43
C GLU A 259 -8.03 13.81 7.77
N ASN A 260 -8.15 14.21 6.50
CA ASN A 260 -9.44 14.36 5.81
C ASN A 260 -9.70 13.31 4.73
N LYS A 261 -8.83 12.31 4.59
CA LYS A 261 -9.29 11.08 3.96
C LYS A 261 -10.36 10.51 4.90
N GLU A 262 -11.64 10.53 4.47
CA GLU A 262 -12.63 9.62 5.03
C GLU A 262 -11.96 8.24 5.10
N PRO A 263 -12.19 7.44 6.16
CA PRO A 263 -11.64 6.11 6.28
C PRO A 263 -12.21 5.25 5.13
N THR A 264 -11.61 5.39 3.95
CA THR A 264 -11.66 4.39 2.91
C THR A 264 -11.12 3.12 3.53
N PRO A 265 -11.73 1.95 3.25
CA PRO A 265 -11.31 0.67 3.78
C PRO A 265 -9.90 0.35 3.28
N ASP A 266 -8.92 0.91 3.97
CA ASP A 266 -7.49 0.89 3.69
C ASP A 266 -6.92 -0.15 4.68
N LEU A 267 -6.52 -1.35 4.28
CA LEU A 267 -5.39 -1.68 3.40
C LEU A 267 -4.08 -1.04 3.89
N GLU A 268 -3.71 -1.28 5.16
CA GLU A 268 -2.50 -0.71 5.73
C GLU A 268 -1.26 -1.63 5.73
N THR A 269 -0.27 -1.06 5.06
CA THR A 269 1.18 -1.27 5.08
C THR A 269 1.79 -1.46 6.46
N VAL A 270 2.40 -2.62 6.69
CA VAL A 270 3.20 -2.96 7.88
C VAL A 270 4.59 -2.31 7.81
N SER A 271 5.01 -1.74 8.94
CA SER A 271 6.31 -1.09 9.16
C SER A 271 7.46 -2.08 9.36
N GLU A 272 8.59 -1.77 8.74
CA GLU A 272 9.85 -2.51 8.74
C GLU A 272 10.72 -2.11 9.97
N HIS A 273 10.64 -2.87 11.07
CA HIS A 273 11.57 -2.77 12.18
C HIS A 273 11.78 -4.14 12.85
N ASP A 274 12.76 -4.90 12.34
CA ASP A 274 13.81 -5.54 13.14
C ASP A 274 14.78 -6.30 12.24
N LYS A 275 16.01 -5.78 12.13
CA LYS A 275 17.16 -6.48 11.56
C LYS A 275 18.12 -6.78 12.71
N GLY A 276 18.22 -8.06 13.08
CA GLY A 276 19.25 -8.55 13.99
C GLY A 276 19.41 -10.06 13.92
N GLY A 277 20.56 -10.52 13.43
CA GLY A 277 21.07 -11.87 13.68
C GLY A 277 20.95 -12.87 12.51
N TYR A 278 21.91 -12.86 11.59
CA TYR A 278 22.23 -14.03 10.75
C TYR A 278 23.57 -14.59 11.20
N ASP A 279 23.55 -15.73 11.89
CA ASP A 279 24.69 -16.64 11.98
C ASP A 279 24.47 -17.79 10.98
N LEU A 280 25.27 -17.77 9.91
CA LEU A 280 25.35 -18.82 8.89
C LEU A 280 26.32 -19.91 9.36
N LYS A 281 25.82 -21.13 9.60
CA LYS A 281 26.64 -22.34 9.58
C LYS A 281 26.36 -23.12 8.30
N TYR A 282 27.42 -23.26 7.51
CA TYR A 282 27.52 -24.10 6.32
C TYR A 282 27.35 -25.58 6.67
N GLY A 283 26.63 -26.30 5.82
CA GLY A 283 26.60 -27.76 5.76
C GLY A 283 26.19 -28.20 4.35
N ASP A 284 27.18 -28.47 3.51
CA ASP A 284 27.04 -29.25 2.28
C ASP A 284 27.54 -30.69 2.56
N PRO A 285 27.40 -31.66 1.63
CA PRO A 285 26.21 -32.22 0.97
C PRO A 285 26.22 -33.78 1.16
N PRO A 286 25.44 -34.63 0.44
CA PRO A 286 25.89 -35.11 -0.89
C PRO A 286 24.79 -35.62 -1.87
N TRP A 287 25.05 -35.50 -3.17
CA TRP A 287 25.11 -36.60 -4.18
C TRP A 287 24.83 -36.10 -5.60
N ASN A 288 25.79 -36.43 -6.46
CA ASN A 288 25.79 -36.36 -7.92
C ASN A 288 25.95 -37.80 -8.43
N PRO A 289 25.50 -38.17 -9.64
CA PRO A 289 26.27 -39.18 -10.38
C PRO A 289 26.44 -38.92 -11.88
N TYR A 290 27.71 -39.05 -12.29
CA TYR A 290 28.27 -39.57 -13.57
C TYR A 290 28.05 -38.78 -14.87
N THR A 291 29.05 -38.54 -15.72
CA THR A 291 30.18 -39.40 -16.13
C THR A 291 31.46 -38.61 -16.48
N ASP A 292 32.60 -39.19 -16.12
CA ASP A 292 33.90 -39.10 -16.81
C ASP A 292 34.17 -40.52 -17.38
N PRO A 293 35.11 -40.76 -18.32
CA PRO A 293 36.46 -41.06 -17.83
C PRO A 293 37.66 -40.79 -18.79
N PHE A 294 38.84 -40.63 -18.15
CA PHE A 294 40.21 -40.92 -18.60
C PHE A 294 41.08 -39.81 -19.27
N THR A 295 41.86 -39.19 -18.38
CA THR A 295 43.26 -38.70 -18.43
C THR A 295 44.30 -39.74 -18.95
N PRO A 296 45.66 -39.51 -19.01
CA PRO A 296 46.51 -38.28 -18.97
C PRO A 296 47.75 -38.28 -19.95
N ASN A 297 48.56 -37.20 -19.85
CA ASN A 297 50.03 -37.06 -20.08
C ASN A 297 50.57 -36.39 -21.40
N ASP A 298 51.16 -35.20 -21.22
CA ASP A 298 52.47 -34.61 -21.69
C ASP A 298 53.27 -35.27 -22.86
N PRO A 299 54.33 -34.63 -23.45
CA PRO A 299 54.66 -33.22 -23.77
C PRO A 299 55.27 -33.02 -25.21
N HIS A 300 55.63 -31.77 -25.57
CA HIS A 300 56.60 -31.34 -26.62
C HIS A 300 56.32 -31.42 -28.14
N SER A 301 56.76 -30.33 -28.82
CA SER A 301 57.21 -30.22 -30.23
C SER A 301 56.10 -30.21 -31.30
N ALA A 302 56.13 -29.48 -32.42
CA ALA A 302 57.08 -28.61 -33.09
C ALA A 302 56.29 -27.75 -34.10
N VAL A 303 56.85 -26.57 -34.43
CA VAL A 303 57.00 -25.98 -35.77
C VAL A 303 55.88 -26.20 -36.80
N ASP A 304 55.28 -25.11 -37.28
CA ASP A 304 55.29 -24.86 -38.73
C ASP A 304 55.20 -23.37 -39.09
N SER A 305 56.01 -23.04 -40.09
CA SER A 305 56.54 -21.74 -40.42
C SER A 305 56.06 -21.27 -41.81
N ILE A 306 55.71 -19.98 -41.90
CA ILE A 306 56.07 -18.99 -42.94
C ILE A 306 55.65 -19.29 -44.41
N PRO A 307 55.11 -18.28 -45.14
CA PRO A 307 55.98 -17.61 -46.11
C PRO A 307 55.97 -16.07 -46.01
N LEU A 308 57.19 -15.54 -45.86
CA LEU A 308 57.58 -14.15 -46.01
C LEU A 308 57.69 -13.88 -47.51
N VAL A 309 56.87 -12.97 -48.02
CA VAL A 309 57.07 -12.41 -49.37
C VAL A 309 58.05 -11.25 -49.24
N ALA A 310 59.17 -11.38 -49.93
CA ALA A 310 60.17 -10.35 -50.11
C ALA A 310 59.64 -9.23 -51.02
N TYR A 311 59.88 -7.98 -50.64
CA TYR A 311 60.05 -6.91 -51.64
C TYR A 311 61.19 -5.98 -51.24
N SER A 312 61.97 -5.69 -52.28
CA SER A 312 63.27 -5.03 -52.33
C SER A 312 63.28 -3.60 -51.81
N SER A 313 64.30 -3.28 -51.01
CA SER A 313 64.79 -1.92 -50.82
C SER A 313 65.65 -1.52 -52.02
N GLN A 314 65.16 -0.61 -52.85
CA GLN A 314 66.01 0.20 -53.71
C GLN A 314 65.72 1.67 -53.46
N LEU A 315 66.71 2.33 -52.85
CA LEU A 315 66.77 3.73 -52.53
C LEU A 315 66.99 4.50 -53.84
N ASN A 316 66.08 5.39 -54.21
CA ASN A 316 66.36 6.43 -55.19
C ASN A 316 65.97 7.78 -54.56
N HIS A 317 66.99 8.53 -54.19
CA HIS A 317 66.88 9.95 -53.86
C HIS A 317 66.65 10.74 -55.17
N ASP A 318 65.97 11.88 -55.03
CA ASP A 318 65.79 12.96 -56.02
C ASP A 318 64.46 13.00 -56.79
N GLN A 319 63.39 13.38 -56.07
CA GLN A 319 62.30 14.20 -56.64
C GLN A 319 61.84 15.26 -55.62
N PRO A 320 61.58 16.52 -56.03
CA PRO A 320 61.08 17.56 -55.14
C PRO A 320 59.62 17.29 -54.73
N PRO A 321 59.14 17.82 -53.59
CA PRO A 321 57.86 17.44 -53.01
C PRO A 321 56.69 17.78 -53.94
N GLN A 322 56.04 16.76 -54.48
CA GLN A 322 54.72 16.89 -55.09
C GLN A 322 53.71 17.29 -54.00
N ARG A 323 53.06 18.45 -54.20
CA ARG A 323 51.83 18.78 -53.49
C ARG A 323 50.79 17.73 -53.86
N VAL A 324 50.44 16.87 -52.90
CA VAL A 324 49.26 16.01 -53.00
C VAL A 324 48.04 16.93 -53.02
N HIS A 325 47.51 17.21 -54.20
CA HIS A 325 46.16 17.69 -54.35
C HIS A 325 45.23 16.55 -53.97
N VAL A 326 44.55 16.66 -52.82
CA VAL A 326 43.40 15.81 -52.51
C VAL A 326 42.37 16.06 -53.60
N VAL A 327 42.21 15.10 -54.52
CA VAL A 327 41.15 15.12 -55.52
C VAL A 327 39.83 14.96 -54.76
N PRO A 328 38.93 15.95 -54.77
CA PRO A 328 37.61 15.79 -54.18
C PRO A 328 36.91 14.66 -54.92
N MET A 329 36.49 13.59 -54.23
CA MET A 329 35.54 12.65 -54.84
C MET A 329 34.26 13.39 -55.18
N ASP A 330 33.73 13.15 -56.38
CA ASP A 330 32.48 13.75 -56.83
C ASP A 330 31.36 13.49 -55.81
N ARG A 331 30.75 14.58 -55.35
CA ARG A 331 29.64 14.51 -54.40
C ARG A 331 28.45 13.86 -55.13
N PRO A 332 27.86 12.78 -54.61
CA PRO A 332 26.59 12.28 -55.16
C PRO A 332 25.54 13.40 -55.08
N GLU A 333 24.93 13.72 -56.22
CA GLU A 333 23.93 14.78 -56.31
C GLU A 333 22.64 14.39 -55.57
N GLY A 334 22.16 15.26 -54.68
CA GLY A 334 20.94 15.05 -53.90
C GLY A 334 21.10 15.29 -52.39
N TRP A 335 19.97 15.39 -51.68
CA TRP A 335 19.97 15.68 -50.23
C TRP A 335 20.58 14.55 -49.39
N LEU A 336 20.37 13.29 -49.79
CA LEU A 336 20.95 12.10 -49.15
C LEU A 336 22.46 11.98 -49.35
N GLY A 337 23.01 12.59 -50.41
CA GLY A 337 24.46 12.62 -50.67
C GLY A 337 25.27 13.41 -49.62
N LYS A 338 24.60 14.17 -48.74
CA LYS A 338 25.20 14.91 -47.63
C LYS A 338 25.46 14.04 -46.38
N PHE A 339 24.89 12.83 -46.33
CA PHE A 339 24.98 11.91 -45.20
C PHE A 339 25.80 10.66 -45.53
N GLU A 340 26.37 10.04 -44.51
CA GLU A 340 27.11 8.78 -44.61
C GLU A 340 26.16 7.60 -44.91
N PRO A 341 26.66 6.50 -45.51
CA PRO A 341 25.87 5.29 -45.67
C PRO A 341 25.42 4.77 -44.30
N VAL A 342 24.14 4.43 -44.19
CA VAL A 342 23.52 3.96 -42.93
C VAL A 342 24.20 2.66 -42.48
N PRO A 343 24.57 2.50 -41.19
CA PRO A 343 25.12 1.26 -40.67
C PRO A 343 24.04 0.19 -40.54
N PHE A 344 23.66 -0.41 -41.66
CA PHE A 344 22.48 -1.28 -41.80
C PHE A 344 22.48 -2.44 -40.80
N THR A 345 23.62 -3.11 -40.61
CA THR A 345 23.75 -4.26 -39.69
C THR A 345 23.40 -3.88 -38.26
N ARG A 346 23.94 -2.75 -37.75
CA ARG A 346 23.69 -2.31 -36.37
C ARG A 346 22.26 -1.81 -36.18
N LEU A 347 21.72 -1.12 -37.19
CA LEU A 347 20.34 -0.64 -37.17
C LEU A 347 19.36 -1.83 -37.16
N VAL A 348 19.57 -2.84 -38.00
CA VAL A 348 18.73 -4.06 -38.02
C VAL A 348 18.75 -4.77 -36.67
N ILE A 349 19.93 -4.93 -36.05
CA ILE A 349 20.04 -5.51 -34.70
C ILE A 349 19.22 -4.69 -33.69
N HIS A 350 19.32 -3.36 -33.71
CA HIS A 350 18.55 -2.49 -32.81
C HIS A 350 17.03 -2.62 -33.03
N MET A 351 16.58 -2.69 -34.29
CA MET A 351 15.17 -2.91 -34.61
C MET A 351 14.68 -4.24 -34.05
N ILE A 352 15.42 -5.33 -34.26
CA ILE A 352 15.10 -6.65 -33.72
C ILE A 352 15.01 -6.60 -32.19
N LEU A 353 15.98 -5.98 -31.52
CA LEU A 353 15.97 -5.81 -30.06
C LEU A 353 14.72 -5.05 -29.59
N CYS A 354 14.34 -3.97 -30.27
CA CYS A 354 13.11 -3.21 -29.93
C CYS A 354 11.84 -4.06 -30.09
N PHE A 355 11.72 -4.83 -31.18
CA PHE A 355 10.56 -5.69 -31.43
C PHE A 355 10.47 -6.85 -30.44
N ILE A 356 11.59 -7.50 -30.12
CA ILE A 356 11.64 -8.61 -29.16
C ILE A 356 11.41 -8.15 -27.72
N SER A 357 11.77 -6.91 -27.39
CA SER A 357 11.60 -6.35 -26.04
C SER A 357 10.13 -6.29 -25.60
N PHE A 358 9.19 -6.06 -26.53
CA PHE A 358 7.76 -6.00 -26.21
C PHE A 358 7.21 -7.34 -25.66
N PRO A 359 7.28 -8.48 -26.39
CA PRO A 359 6.78 -9.75 -25.90
C PRO A 359 7.56 -10.25 -24.67
N ILE A 360 8.86 -9.97 -24.58
CA ILE A 360 9.67 -10.34 -23.41
C ILE A 360 9.16 -9.63 -22.15
N VAL A 361 9.03 -8.30 -22.19
CA VAL A 361 8.54 -7.53 -21.03
C VAL A 361 7.10 -7.93 -20.69
N PHE A 362 6.25 -8.16 -21.70
CA PHE A 362 4.86 -8.54 -21.49
C PHE A 362 4.69 -9.94 -20.86
N LEU A 363 5.30 -10.97 -21.45
CA LEU A 363 5.10 -12.36 -21.04
C LEU A 363 5.73 -12.66 -19.68
N ILE A 364 6.97 -12.22 -19.45
CA ILE A 364 7.68 -12.52 -18.21
C ILE A 364 7.09 -11.75 -17.04
N SER A 365 6.70 -10.48 -17.23
CA SER A 365 6.02 -9.72 -16.17
C SER A 365 4.68 -10.37 -15.80
N ARG A 366 3.93 -10.89 -16.77
CA ARG A 366 2.69 -11.64 -16.52
C ARG A 366 2.94 -12.98 -15.81
N ALA A 367 4.01 -13.70 -16.17
CA ALA A 367 4.40 -14.93 -15.50
C ALA A 367 4.85 -14.70 -14.04
N ALA A 368 5.34 -13.50 -13.71
CA ALA A 368 5.69 -13.10 -12.35
C ALA A 368 4.48 -12.74 -11.46
N SER A 369 3.26 -12.74 -12.02
CA SER A 369 2.02 -12.47 -11.30
C SER A 369 1.61 -13.66 -10.42
N GLY A 370 1.17 -13.39 -9.19
CA GLY A 370 0.80 -14.41 -8.20
C GLY A 370 1.96 -14.91 -7.34
N LEU A 371 3.17 -14.39 -7.54
CA LEU A 371 4.32 -14.64 -6.67
C LEU A 371 4.32 -13.69 -5.46
N SER A 372 5.26 -13.88 -4.52
CA SER A 372 5.45 -12.93 -3.42
C SER A 372 5.97 -11.60 -3.96
N LEU A 373 5.69 -10.51 -3.24
CA LEU A 373 6.11 -9.15 -3.63
C LEU A 373 7.63 -9.06 -3.93
N PHE A 374 8.43 -9.75 -3.12
CA PHE A 374 9.88 -9.81 -3.32
C PHE A 374 10.25 -10.42 -4.68
N TRP A 375 9.73 -11.62 -4.98
CA TRP A 375 10.03 -12.33 -6.22
C TRP A 375 9.50 -11.58 -7.45
N THR A 376 8.29 -11.03 -7.38
CA THR A 376 7.73 -10.23 -8.47
C THR A 376 8.59 -8.99 -8.74
N ARG A 377 9.03 -8.26 -7.70
CA ARG A 377 9.92 -7.10 -7.87
C ARG A 377 11.29 -7.47 -8.42
N LEU A 378 11.87 -8.58 -7.97
CA LEU A 378 13.16 -9.07 -8.44
C LEU A 378 13.10 -9.45 -9.92
N ILE A 379 12.08 -10.20 -10.33
CA ILE A 379 11.90 -10.63 -11.73
C ILE A 379 11.62 -9.44 -12.63
N VAL A 380 10.63 -8.60 -12.29
CA VAL A 380 10.25 -7.43 -13.11
C VAL A 380 11.38 -6.40 -13.16
N GLY A 381 12.03 -6.13 -12.03
CA GLY A 381 13.15 -5.20 -11.93
C GLY A 381 14.36 -5.67 -12.72
N GLY A 382 14.74 -6.94 -12.57
CA GLY A 382 15.82 -7.55 -13.34
C GLY A 382 15.54 -7.54 -14.84
N LEU A 383 14.31 -7.87 -15.24
CA LEU A 383 13.87 -7.85 -16.64
C LEU A 383 13.93 -6.45 -17.26
N CYS A 384 13.30 -5.45 -16.61
CA CYS A 384 13.29 -4.08 -17.11
C CYS A 384 14.68 -3.45 -17.11
N GLY A 385 15.53 -3.80 -16.14
CA GLY A 385 16.93 -3.42 -16.09
C GLY A 385 17.74 -4.00 -17.25
N GLY A 386 17.63 -5.30 -17.49
CA GLY A 386 18.33 -6.00 -18.58
C GLY A 386 17.91 -5.52 -19.97
N VAL A 387 16.61 -5.44 -20.23
CA VAL A 387 16.06 -4.90 -21.49
C VAL A 387 16.44 -3.43 -21.63
N GLY A 388 16.35 -2.66 -20.54
CA GLY A 388 16.66 -1.25 -20.53
C GLY A 388 18.11 -0.95 -20.91
N LEU A 389 19.02 -1.71 -20.32
CA LEU A 389 20.46 -1.59 -20.56
C LEU A 389 20.85 -2.05 -21.96
N THR A 390 20.32 -3.17 -22.44
CA THR A 390 20.64 -3.69 -23.79
C THR A 390 20.17 -2.73 -24.89
N LEU A 391 18.95 -2.20 -24.79
CA LEU A 391 18.45 -1.16 -25.70
C LEU A 391 19.26 0.14 -25.58
N GLY A 392 19.61 0.56 -24.37
CA GLY A 392 20.43 1.76 -24.13
C GLY A 392 21.83 1.66 -24.73
N VAL A 393 22.52 0.53 -24.56
CA VAL A 393 23.84 0.28 -25.15
C VAL A 393 23.76 0.22 -26.67
N SER A 394 22.77 -0.47 -27.23
CA SER A 394 22.55 -0.52 -28.67
C SER A 394 22.30 0.87 -29.27
N LEU A 395 21.52 1.70 -28.56
CA LEU A 395 21.23 3.07 -28.98
C LEU A 395 22.48 3.98 -28.92
N LEU A 396 23.30 3.83 -27.88
CA LEU A 396 24.57 4.55 -27.75
C LEU A 396 25.57 4.14 -28.83
N ASP A 397 25.67 2.86 -29.17
CA ASP A 397 26.57 2.38 -30.24
C ASP A 397 26.16 2.91 -31.63
N LEU A 398 24.85 3.02 -31.90
CA LEU A 398 24.37 3.72 -33.12
C LEU A 398 24.76 5.20 -33.10
N SER A 399 24.67 5.86 -31.95
CA SER A 399 25.00 7.28 -31.78
C SER A 399 26.48 7.63 -31.85
N ARG A 400 27.34 6.63 -31.69
CA ARG A 400 28.79 6.74 -31.82
C ARG A 400 29.19 7.39 -33.14
N SER A 401 28.60 6.94 -34.25
CA SER A 401 28.84 7.46 -35.60
C SER A 401 28.67 9.00 -35.69
N CYS A 402 27.68 9.54 -34.99
CA CYS A 402 27.33 10.95 -35.02
C CYS A 402 28.33 11.82 -34.23
N ILE A 403 28.77 11.36 -33.05
CA ILE A 403 29.76 12.08 -32.24
C ILE A 403 31.18 11.96 -32.81
N GLU A 404 31.53 10.81 -33.39
CA GLU A 404 32.81 10.61 -34.09
C GLU A 404 32.92 11.55 -35.30
N ALA A 405 31.88 11.66 -36.12
CA ALA A 405 31.85 12.60 -37.24
C ALA A 405 32.00 14.06 -36.76
N ALA A 406 31.31 14.45 -35.68
CA ALA A 406 31.42 15.79 -35.12
C ALA A 406 32.82 16.10 -34.54
N LEU A 407 33.49 15.09 -33.97
CA LEU A 407 34.85 15.21 -33.46
C LEU A 407 35.86 15.36 -34.60
N TRP A 408 35.81 14.49 -35.61
CA TRP A 408 36.69 14.57 -36.78
C TRP A 408 36.51 15.86 -37.57
N ALA A 409 35.27 16.33 -37.75
CA ALA A 409 35.03 17.63 -38.35
C ALA A 409 35.64 18.78 -37.53
N THR A 410 35.69 18.65 -36.20
CA THR A 410 36.32 19.66 -35.34
C THR A 410 37.84 19.60 -35.44
N ILE A 411 38.43 18.39 -35.54
CA ILE A 411 39.86 18.19 -35.83
C ILE A 411 40.26 18.85 -37.16
N ILE A 412 39.52 18.56 -38.24
CA ILE A 412 39.81 19.10 -39.58
C ILE A 412 39.69 20.63 -39.60
N HIS A 413 38.68 21.20 -38.93
CA HIS A 413 38.55 22.66 -38.84
C HIS A 413 39.63 23.34 -37.98
N GLU A 414 40.21 22.64 -37.01
CA GLU A 414 41.33 23.17 -36.19
C GLU A 414 42.68 22.98 -36.90
N SER A 415 42.90 21.86 -37.61
CA SER A 415 44.13 21.64 -38.38
C SER A 415 44.28 22.65 -39.53
N LEU A 416 43.18 23.00 -40.21
CA LEU A 416 43.16 24.05 -41.24
C LEU A 416 43.53 25.45 -40.71
N LYS A 417 43.47 25.67 -39.39
CA LYS A 417 43.89 26.93 -38.74
C LYS A 417 45.35 26.93 -38.29
N GLY A 418 46.06 25.81 -38.43
CA GLY A 418 47.45 25.66 -37.98
C GLY A 418 47.61 25.60 -36.45
N GLU A 419 46.52 25.43 -35.69
CA GLU A 419 46.55 25.30 -34.23
C GLU A 419 46.48 23.81 -33.83
N VAL A 420 47.60 23.23 -33.38
CA VAL A 420 47.62 21.88 -32.81
C VAL A 420 47.22 21.98 -31.33
N ASN A 421 45.95 21.73 -31.03
CA ASN A 421 45.43 21.83 -29.66
C ASN A 421 45.56 20.49 -28.92
N HIS A 422 46.43 20.45 -27.90
CA HIS A 422 46.56 19.32 -26.96
C HIS A 422 45.27 19.02 -26.15
N GLU A 423 44.31 19.95 -26.13
CA GLU A 423 43.01 19.79 -25.45
C GLU A 423 42.07 18.76 -26.10
N LEU A 424 42.35 18.31 -27.33
CA LEU A 424 41.52 17.29 -27.99
C LEU A 424 41.76 15.86 -27.48
N ASP A 425 42.85 15.65 -26.75
CA ASP A 425 43.22 14.34 -26.17
C ASP A 425 42.19 13.84 -25.14
N TYR A 426 41.50 14.77 -24.47
CA TYR A 426 40.41 14.42 -23.55
C TYR A 426 39.19 13.86 -24.28
N HIS A 427 38.90 14.33 -25.49
CA HIS A 427 37.73 13.92 -26.26
C HIS A 427 37.92 12.58 -26.96
N THR A 428 39.15 12.22 -27.27
CA THR A 428 39.52 10.94 -27.89
C THR A 428 39.56 9.79 -26.89
N HIS A 429 39.88 10.08 -25.62
CA HIS A 429 39.96 9.06 -24.57
C HIS A 429 38.60 8.48 -24.17
N ASN A 430 37.51 9.26 -24.29
CA ASN A 430 36.16 8.80 -23.92
C ASN A 430 35.05 9.43 -24.79
N PRO A 431 34.98 9.07 -26.09
CA PRO A 431 34.10 9.74 -27.06
C PRO A 431 32.60 9.48 -26.80
N LEU A 432 32.27 8.40 -26.10
CA LEU A 432 30.90 8.05 -25.73
C LEU A 432 30.42 8.73 -24.44
N SER A 433 31.29 9.48 -23.76
CA SER A 433 30.89 10.20 -22.55
C SER A 433 30.02 11.42 -22.90
N PRO A 434 28.81 11.54 -22.32
CA PRO A 434 27.98 12.75 -22.48
C PRO A 434 28.73 14.02 -22.06
N TRP A 435 29.62 13.91 -21.08
CA TRP A 435 30.44 15.04 -20.63
C TRP A 435 31.43 15.51 -21.70
N SER A 436 32.07 14.57 -22.41
CA SER A 436 32.93 14.88 -23.55
C SER A 436 32.15 15.62 -24.65
N ALA A 437 30.93 15.17 -24.95
CA ALA A 437 30.04 15.84 -25.90
C ALA A 437 29.60 17.25 -25.44
N VAL A 438 29.29 17.46 -24.14
CA VAL A 438 28.97 18.79 -23.60
C VAL A 438 30.17 19.73 -23.72
N LEU A 439 31.37 19.28 -23.39
CA LEU A 439 32.60 20.07 -23.53
C LEU A 439 32.87 20.42 -25.01
N LEU A 440 32.63 19.46 -25.92
CA LEU A 440 32.77 19.69 -27.36
C LEU A 440 31.74 20.72 -27.86
N LEU A 441 30.50 20.66 -27.36
CA LEU A 441 29.45 21.64 -27.64
C LEU A 441 29.80 23.03 -27.08
N TYR A 442 30.28 23.10 -25.84
CA TYR A 442 30.71 24.32 -25.18
C TYR A 442 31.83 25.00 -25.97
N LYS A 443 32.86 24.24 -26.35
CA LYS A 443 33.98 24.71 -27.17
C LYS A 443 33.50 25.25 -28.51
N LYS A 444 32.62 24.52 -29.19
CA LYS A 444 32.10 24.91 -30.51
C LYS A 444 31.17 26.12 -30.45
N TYR A 445 30.31 26.22 -29.44
CA TYR A 445 29.32 27.29 -29.35
C TYR A 445 29.90 28.58 -28.76
N LEU A 446 30.62 28.51 -27.63
CA LEU A 446 31.08 29.71 -26.91
C LEU A 446 32.39 30.29 -27.44
N LYS A 447 33.35 29.47 -27.88
CA LYS A 447 34.60 29.96 -28.49
C LYS A 447 34.32 30.59 -29.86
N GLN A 448 33.33 30.08 -30.60
CA GLN A 448 32.88 30.63 -31.88
C GLN A 448 32.07 31.93 -31.74
N LEU A 449 31.38 32.15 -30.61
CA LEU A 449 30.72 33.42 -30.28
C LEU A 449 31.71 34.50 -29.79
N SER A 450 32.78 34.11 -29.09
CA SER A 450 33.81 34.99 -28.52
C SER A 450 34.81 35.55 -29.55
N SER A 451 35.09 34.80 -30.62
CA SER A 451 36.04 35.21 -31.66
C SER A 451 35.54 36.40 -32.51
N ARG A 452 36.25 37.52 -32.42
CA ARG A 452 36.09 38.74 -33.24
C ARG A 452 36.31 38.50 -34.76
N ASN A 453 36.73 37.31 -35.17
CA ASN A 453 37.10 36.95 -36.55
C ASN A 453 35.99 36.20 -37.33
N ARG A 454 34.73 36.67 -37.26
CA ARG A 454 33.62 36.13 -38.08
C ARG A 454 33.85 36.26 -39.60
N LYS A 455 34.76 37.15 -40.05
CA LYS A 455 34.99 37.43 -41.48
C LYS A 455 36.00 36.48 -42.16
N ALA A 456 36.93 35.87 -41.42
CA ALA A 456 37.90 34.92 -41.99
C ALA A 456 37.29 33.52 -42.20
N ILE A 457 36.41 33.09 -41.30
CA ILE A 457 35.81 31.74 -41.31
C ILE A 457 34.73 31.59 -42.41
N ARG A 458 34.12 32.69 -42.89
CA ARG A 458 33.11 32.63 -43.97
C ARG A 458 33.67 32.28 -45.36
N ARG A 459 34.99 32.22 -45.54
CA ARG A 459 35.61 32.02 -46.87
C ARG A 459 35.98 30.57 -47.19
N GLN A 460 35.92 29.64 -46.23
CA GLN A 460 36.15 28.21 -46.48
C GLN A 460 34.95 27.41 -45.96
N ASP A 461 34.27 26.77 -46.91
CA ASP A 461 32.83 26.48 -46.91
C ASP A 461 32.52 25.10 -46.27
N ASP A 462 32.17 25.08 -44.98
CA ASP A 462 31.38 23.99 -44.40
C ASP A 462 30.12 24.57 -43.71
N ARG A 463 28.96 24.37 -44.36
CA ARG A 463 27.65 24.85 -43.88
C ARG A 463 26.95 23.85 -42.97
N THR A 464 27.57 22.71 -42.67
CA THR A 464 26.92 21.66 -41.87
C THR A 464 26.84 22.06 -40.38
N PRO A 465 25.64 22.01 -39.77
CA PRO A 465 25.43 22.41 -38.38
C PRO A 465 25.84 21.30 -37.42
N TRP A 466 27.14 21.03 -37.29
CA TRP A 466 27.71 19.99 -36.42
C TRP A 466 27.28 20.04 -34.94
N TRP A 467 26.83 21.21 -34.44
CA TRP A 467 26.26 21.32 -33.10
C TRP A 467 24.97 20.51 -32.94
N LEU A 468 24.18 20.33 -34.01
CA LEU A 468 22.98 19.50 -34.00
C LEU A 468 23.32 18.02 -33.80
N CYS A 469 24.41 17.52 -34.39
CA CYS A 469 24.89 16.16 -34.17
C CYS A 469 25.28 15.91 -32.71
N ILE A 470 25.96 16.88 -32.08
CA ILE A 470 26.34 16.79 -30.68
C ILE A 470 25.10 16.86 -29.77
N VAL A 471 24.14 17.74 -30.06
CA VAL A 471 22.87 17.81 -29.32
C VAL A 471 22.05 16.54 -29.49
N LEU A 472 22.00 15.98 -30.71
CA LEU A 472 21.32 14.72 -30.99
C LEU A 472 21.92 13.58 -30.17
N PHE A 473 23.25 13.45 -30.14
CA PHE A 473 23.96 12.49 -29.29
C PHE A 473 23.62 12.67 -27.80
N LEU A 474 23.61 13.91 -27.29
CA LEU A 474 23.26 14.18 -25.88
C LEU A 474 21.81 13.80 -25.55
N VAL A 475 20.86 14.05 -26.47
CA VAL A 475 19.47 13.63 -26.32
C VAL A 475 19.39 12.10 -26.31
N THR A 476 20.06 11.43 -27.23
CA THR A 476 20.12 9.97 -27.33
C THR A 476 20.73 9.33 -26.09
N ALA A 477 21.82 9.89 -25.57
CA ALA A 477 22.43 9.43 -24.32
C ALA A 477 21.51 9.62 -23.11
N THR A 478 20.73 10.71 -23.08
CA THR A 478 19.72 10.95 -22.05
C THR A 478 18.58 9.93 -22.15
N VAL A 479 18.09 9.65 -23.36
CA VAL A 479 17.07 8.63 -23.61
C VAL A 479 17.57 7.25 -23.15
N ALA A 480 18.78 6.86 -23.56
CA ALA A 480 19.42 5.61 -23.16
C ALA A 480 19.55 5.47 -21.64
N ALA A 481 20.02 6.52 -20.94
CA ALA A 481 20.15 6.53 -19.49
C ALA A 481 18.80 6.45 -18.77
N SER A 482 17.74 7.03 -19.35
CA SER A 482 16.38 7.03 -18.77
C SER A 482 15.59 5.73 -19.01
N LEU A 483 16.07 4.86 -19.90
CA LEU A 483 15.30 3.74 -20.45
C LEU A 483 14.97 2.68 -19.41
N VAL A 484 15.93 2.33 -18.53
CA VAL A 484 15.72 1.43 -17.40
C VAL A 484 14.63 1.94 -16.46
N PHE A 485 14.65 3.24 -16.17
CA PHE A 485 13.64 3.87 -15.31
C PHE A 485 12.27 3.91 -15.99
N ALA A 486 12.21 4.28 -17.27
CA ALA A 486 10.97 4.35 -18.03
C ALA A 486 10.29 2.99 -18.12
N LEU A 487 11.02 1.92 -18.46
CA LEU A 487 10.48 0.56 -18.50
C LEU A 487 10.03 0.07 -17.11
N GLY A 488 10.80 0.36 -16.06
CA GLY A 488 10.41 0.05 -14.69
C GLY A 488 9.12 0.74 -14.21
N ARG A 489 8.69 1.83 -14.87
CA ARG A 489 7.42 2.54 -14.58
C ARG A 489 6.23 2.07 -15.41
N VAL A 490 6.47 1.27 -16.45
CA VAL A 490 5.41 0.70 -17.30
C VAL A 490 4.75 -0.51 -16.66
N VAL A 491 5.47 -1.23 -15.79
CA VAL A 491 4.93 -2.36 -15.04
C VAL A 491 4.56 -1.89 -13.64
N ASP A 492 3.26 -1.87 -13.36
CA ASP A 492 2.71 -1.62 -12.04
C ASP A 492 2.65 -2.95 -11.26
N ILE A 493 3.07 -2.93 -10.00
CA ILE A 493 3.04 -4.10 -9.12
C ILE A 493 2.16 -3.72 -7.94
N TYR A 494 1.01 -4.39 -7.82
CA TYR A 494 0.08 -4.21 -6.71
C TYR A 494 -0.04 -5.51 -5.92
N THR A 495 -0.22 -5.38 -4.61
CA THR A 495 -0.38 -6.53 -3.71
C THR A 495 -1.85 -6.74 -3.38
N VAL A 496 -2.26 -8.00 -3.31
CA VAL A 496 -3.59 -8.41 -2.85
C VAL A 496 -3.38 -9.43 -1.74
N GLN A 497 -4.14 -9.28 -0.65
CA GLN A 497 -4.22 -10.32 0.37
C GLN A 497 -5.19 -11.39 -0.12
N GLN A 498 -4.71 -12.62 -0.19
CA GLN A 498 -5.49 -13.76 -0.62
C GLN A 498 -5.59 -14.74 0.54
N THR A 499 -6.84 -15.04 0.92
CA THR A 499 -7.14 -16.11 1.86
C THR A 499 -6.62 -17.44 1.31
N GLN A 500 -5.99 -18.23 2.16
CA GLN A 500 -5.46 -19.53 1.80
C GLN A 500 -5.83 -20.56 2.86
N THR A 501 -5.93 -21.83 2.46
CA THR A 501 -6.25 -22.96 3.35
C THR A 501 -5.24 -24.10 3.23
N LYS A 502 -4.07 -23.82 2.61
CA LYS A 502 -3.04 -24.82 2.32
C LYS A 502 -2.04 -24.99 3.46
N GLU A 503 -1.76 -23.92 4.18
CA GLU A 503 -0.75 -23.87 5.22
C GLU A 503 -1.38 -23.35 6.51
N TYR A 504 -1.19 -24.06 7.62
CA TYR A 504 -1.74 -23.65 8.92
C TYR A 504 -0.73 -23.80 10.05
N TYR A 505 -0.94 -23.09 11.14
CA TYR A 505 -0.30 -23.36 12.42
C TYR A 505 -1.36 -23.62 13.49
N GLU A 506 -0.97 -24.29 14.56
CA GLU A 506 -1.84 -24.61 15.69
C GLU A 506 -1.88 -23.42 16.66
N ALA A 507 -3.09 -23.04 17.09
CA ALA A 507 -3.32 -21.99 18.06
C ALA A 507 -4.41 -22.40 19.07
N VAL A 508 -4.56 -21.61 20.13
CA VAL A 508 -5.59 -21.80 21.16
C VAL A 508 -6.72 -20.81 20.95
N VAL A 509 -7.96 -21.26 21.14
CA VAL A 509 -9.17 -20.42 21.21
C VAL A 509 -10.03 -20.84 22.41
N ALA A 510 -10.89 -19.95 22.90
CA ALA A 510 -11.95 -20.34 23.83
C ALA A 510 -13.00 -21.15 23.07
N GLY A 511 -13.27 -22.37 23.53
CA GLY A 511 -14.22 -23.25 22.86
C GLY A 511 -15.04 -24.13 23.80
N ASP A 512 -14.47 -24.55 24.93
CA ASP A 512 -15.13 -25.48 25.84
C ASP A 512 -15.40 -24.86 27.22
N ILE A 513 -15.99 -25.62 28.15
CA ILE A 513 -16.43 -25.13 29.46
C ILE A 513 -15.65 -25.81 30.59
N SER A 514 -15.12 -25.01 31.52
CA SER A 514 -14.37 -25.48 32.68
C SER A 514 -15.27 -26.05 33.80
N THR A 515 -14.69 -26.79 34.73
CA THR A 515 -15.41 -27.33 35.90
C THR A 515 -16.00 -26.25 36.80
N GLU A 516 -15.29 -25.13 36.97
CA GLU A 516 -15.74 -23.98 37.76
C GLU A 516 -16.94 -23.29 37.11
N GLU A 517 -16.92 -23.20 35.78
CA GLU A 517 -18.01 -22.65 34.97
C GLU A 517 -19.28 -23.50 35.05
N ILE A 518 -19.15 -24.83 35.01
CA ILE A 518 -20.27 -25.76 35.19
C ILE A 518 -20.92 -25.57 36.57
N ALA A 519 -20.13 -25.40 37.62
CA ALA A 519 -20.63 -25.15 38.98
C ALA A 519 -21.38 -23.81 39.07
N ARG A 520 -20.87 -22.75 38.42
CA ARG A 520 -21.56 -21.46 38.33
C ARG A 520 -22.87 -21.56 37.57
N ALA A 521 -22.87 -22.20 36.40
CA ALA A 521 -24.08 -22.42 35.60
C ALA A 521 -25.16 -23.16 36.39
N THR A 522 -24.77 -24.18 37.16
CA THR A 522 -25.67 -24.96 38.03
C THR A 522 -26.30 -24.09 39.11
N THR A 523 -25.52 -23.19 39.72
CA THR A 523 -26.00 -22.26 40.75
C THR A 523 -27.02 -21.29 40.15
N VAL A 524 -26.68 -20.63 39.02
CA VAL A 524 -27.56 -19.69 38.32
C VAL A 524 -28.86 -20.37 37.87
N LEU A 525 -28.78 -21.60 37.35
CA LEU A 525 -29.93 -22.40 36.96
C LEU A 525 -30.92 -22.60 38.11
N ASN A 526 -30.44 -23.11 39.24
CA ASN A 526 -31.28 -23.48 40.37
C ASN A 526 -31.83 -22.25 41.11
N ASP A 527 -31.03 -21.20 41.22
CA ASP A 527 -31.40 -20.03 42.02
C ASP A 527 -32.29 -19.04 41.25
N THR A 528 -32.13 -18.96 39.92
CA THR A 528 -32.78 -17.93 39.09
C THR A 528 -33.50 -18.46 37.86
N LEU A 529 -32.81 -19.10 36.91
CA LEU A 529 -33.34 -19.34 35.55
C LEU A 529 -34.50 -20.33 35.50
N SER A 530 -34.45 -21.39 36.32
CA SER A 530 -35.51 -22.41 36.38
C SER A 530 -36.77 -21.95 37.12
N LYS A 531 -36.70 -20.82 37.85
CA LYS A 531 -37.85 -20.30 38.60
C LYS A 531 -38.73 -19.46 37.69
N VAL A 532 -39.86 -20.06 37.27
CA VAL A 532 -40.89 -19.43 36.43
C VAL A 532 -41.36 -18.07 36.98
N ALA A 533 -41.34 -17.88 38.30
CA ALA A 533 -41.71 -16.62 38.93
C ALA A 533 -40.83 -15.43 38.51
N TYR A 534 -39.56 -15.66 38.16
CA TYR A 534 -38.63 -14.59 37.80
C TYR A 534 -38.52 -14.35 36.30
N THR A 535 -38.76 -15.37 35.46
CA THR A 535 -38.47 -15.30 34.01
C THR A 535 -37.11 -14.64 33.74
N TRP A 536 -36.09 -15.03 34.52
CA TRP A 536 -34.81 -14.34 34.55
C TRP A 536 -34.02 -14.59 33.25
N THR A 537 -33.25 -13.61 32.80
CA THR A 537 -32.36 -13.73 31.62
C THR A 537 -31.00 -13.19 31.99
N ILE A 538 -29.94 -13.84 31.50
CA ILE A 538 -28.55 -13.48 31.84
C ILE A 538 -28.20 -12.12 31.23
N THR A 539 -28.54 -11.92 29.95
CA THR A 539 -28.50 -10.60 29.30
C THR A 539 -29.88 -9.96 29.34
N PRO A 540 -30.00 -8.66 29.72
CA PRO A 540 -31.26 -7.94 29.56
C PRO A 540 -31.56 -7.69 28.07
N LEU A 541 -32.83 -7.70 27.67
CA LEU A 541 -33.26 -7.51 26.28
C LEU A 541 -32.78 -6.17 25.69
N SER A 542 -32.69 -5.13 26.51
CA SER A 542 -32.16 -3.81 26.12
C SER A 542 -30.67 -3.85 25.70
N SER A 543 -29.95 -4.89 26.10
CA SER A 543 -28.54 -5.09 25.76
C SER A 543 -28.35 -6.07 24.60
N ALA A 544 -29.37 -6.29 23.76
CA ALA A 544 -29.31 -7.19 22.61
C ALA A 544 -28.13 -6.90 21.64
N GLN A 545 -27.59 -5.68 21.62
CA GLN A 545 -26.37 -5.36 20.86
C GLN A 545 -25.10 -6.09 21.36
N HIS A 546 -25.13 -6.64 22.58
CA HIS A 546 -23.99 -7.32 23.22
C HIS A 546 -24.06 -8.85 23.09
N VAL A 547 -25.11 -9.42 22.48
CA VAL A 547 -25.18 -10.85 22.19
C VAL A 547 -24.76 -11.14 20.75
N PRO A 548 -24.15 -12.31 20.46
CA PRO A 548 -23.78 -12.68 19.10
C PRO A 548 -25.01 -12.75 18.19
N THR A 549 -24.85 -12.36 16.93
CA THR A 549 -25.90 -12.50 15.91
C THR A 549 -25.99 -13.95 15.43
N ASP A 550 -27.18 -14.33 14.93
CA ASP A 550 -27.36 -15.63 14.27
C ASP A 550 -26.57 -15.71 12.96
N ARG A 551 -25.87 -16.82 12.78
CA ARG A 551 -25.22 -17.21 11.52
C ARG A 551 -25.65 -18.61 11.15
N TYR A 552 -26.13 -18.79 9.93
CA TYR A 552 -26.58 -20.09 9.48
C TYR A 552 -25.89 -20.58 8.20
N PHE A 553 -25.80 -21.90 8.06
CA PHE A 553 -25.30 -22.58 6.87
C PHE A 553 -26.29 -23.66 6.43
N TYR A 554 -26.37 -23.90 5.12
CA TYR A 554 -27.20 -24.95 4.55
C TYR A 554 -26.40 -26.25 4.39
N LEU A 555 -26.97 -27.36 4.86
CA LEU A 555 -26.41 -28.69 4.73
C LEU A 555 -27.40 -29.59 3.97
N ASN A 556 -26.96 -30.16 2.84
CA ASN A 556 -27.78 -31.12 2.12
C ASN A 556 -27.60 -32.52 2.71
N ARG A 557 -28.66 -33.08 3.27
CA ARG A 557 -28.74 -34.49 3.68
C ARG A 557 -29.30 -35.30 2.52
N THR A 558 -28.54 -36.27 2.04
CA THR A 558 -29.01 -37.25 1.05
C THR A 558 -29.34 -38.54 1.75
N GLU A 559 -30.60 -38.93 1.73
CA GLU A 559 -31.10 -40.17 2.29
C GLU A 559 -31.48 -41.13 1.15
N LYS A 560 -31.03 -42.38 1.25
CA LYS A 560 -31.38 -43.43 0.29
C LYS A 560 -32.42 -44.33 0.92
N ASP A 561 -33.67 -44.19 0.45
CA ASP A 561 -34.74 -45.12 0.80
C ASP A 561 -34.98 -46.06 -0.39
N GLY A 562 -34.40 -47.26 -0.32
CA GLY A 562 -34.35 -48.19 -1.44
C GLY A 562 -33.65 -47.59 -2.68
N ASN A 563 -34.41 -47.42 -3.77
CA ASN A 563 -33.94 -46.81 -5.02
C ASN A 563 -34.19 -45.29 -5.10
N VAL A 564 -34.86 -44.69 -4.11
CA VAL A 564 -35.20 -43.27 -4.10
C VAL A 564 -34.15 -42.51 -3.28
N VAL A 565 -33.50 -41.54 -3.92
CA VAL A 565 -32.58 -40.61 -3.25
C VAL A 565 -33.35 -39.34 -2.90
N LYS A 566 -33.70 -39.16 -1.63
CA LYS A 566 -34.33 -37.93 -1.13
C LYS A 566 -33.22 -37.00 -0.63
N THR A 567 -33.13 -35.79 -1.19
CA THR A 567 -32.20 -34.77 -0.71
C THR A 567 -32.98 -33.70 0.03
N THR A 568 -32.71 -33.54 1.32
CA THR A 568 -33.32 -32.51 2.18
C THR A 568 -32.25 -31.48 2.54
N THR A 569 -32.55 -30.20 2.32
CA THR A 569 -31.68 -29.10 2.74
C THR A 569 -32.03 -28.72 4.18
N GLU A 570 -31.06 -28.87 5.06
CA GLU A 570 -31.15 -28.50 6.47
C GLU A 570 -30.47 -27.15 6.69
N THR A 571 -30.98 -26.38 7.65
CA THR A 571 -30.36 -25.12 8.08
C THR A 571 -29.75 -25.34 9.46
N ILE A 572 -28.45 -25.08 9.61
CA ILE A 572 -27.73 -25.19 10.88
C ILE A 572 -27.36 -23.79 11.33
N HIS A 573 -27.74 -23.46 12.55
CA HIS A 573 -27.58 -22.15 13.16
C HIS A 573 -26.42 -22.15 14.16
N PHE A 574 -25.70 -21.03 14.21
CA PHE A 574 -24.52 -20.81 15.03
C PHE A 574 -24.57 -19.41 15.65
N ALA A 575 -24.05 -19.28 16.86
CA ALA A 575 -23.65 -17.98 17.39
C ALA A 575 -22.49 -17.40 16.57
N GLU A 576 -22.47 -16.11 16.28
CA GLU A 576 -21.28 -15.49 15.65
C GLU A 576 -20.06 -15.50 16.59
N THR A 577 -18.85 -15.52 16.03
CA THR A 577 -17.60 -15.46 16.80
C THR A 577 -17.34 -14.04 17.30
N PHE A 578 -16.87 -13.89 18.52
CA PHE A 578 -16.48 -12.60 19.10
C PHE A 578 -14.98 -12.53 19.37
N ALA A 579 -14.45 -11.30 19.47
CA ALA A 579 -13.00 -11.09 19.54
C ALA A 579 -12.34 -11.69 20.79
N SER A 580 -13.00 -11.64 21.96
CA SER A 580 -12.47 -12.22 23.21
C SER A 580 -12.37 -13.75 23.19
N GLN A 581 -13.09 -14.42 22.28
CA GLN A 581 -12.97 -15.86 22.05
C GLN A 581 -11.64 -16.22 21.38
N LEU A 582 -11.09 -15.28 20.63
CA LEU A 582 -9.85 -15.39 19.86
C LEU A 582 -8.67 -14.70 20.57
N ASP A 583 -8.87 -14.15 21.77
CA ASP A 583 -7.83 -13.43 22.51
C ASP A 583 -6.66 -14.38 22.84
N PRO A 584 -5.41 -14.03 22.47
CA PRO A 584 -4.25 -14.87 22.71
C PRO A 584 -3.86 -15.02 24.19
N ASP A 585 -4.17 -14.03 25.02
CA ASP A 585 -3.71 -13.94 26.41
C ASP A 585 -4.82 -14.39 27.37
N HIS A 586 -6.08 -14.00 27.11
CA HIS A 586 -7.21 -14.31 27.98
C HIS A 586 -8.46 -14.73 27.18
N PRO A 587 -8.43 -15.91 26.52
CA PRO A 587 -9.57 -16.42 25.77
C PRO A 587 -10.75 -16.65 26.73
N SER A 588 -11.91 -16.07 26.41
CA SER A 588 -13.11 -16.18 27.24
C SER A 588 -14.38 -16.29 26.39
N GLY A 589 -15.49 -16.69 27.02
CA GLY A 589 -16.80 -16.66 26.37
C GLY A 589 -17.97 -16.45 27.31
N PHE A 590 -19.19 -16.40 26.74
CA PHE A 590 -20.42 -16.12 27.51
C PHE A 590 -20.73 -17.24 28.52
N GLY A 591 -20.25 -18.46 28.26
CA GLY A 591 -20.33 -19.61 29.18
C GLY A 591 -19.55 -19.46 30.47
N THR A 592 -18.84 -18.35 30.69
CA THR A 592 -18.26 -17.98 31.99
C THR A 592 -19.31 -17.61 33.04
N TYR A 593 -20.52 -17.21 32.60
CA TYR A 593 -21.59 -16.63 33.44
C TYR A 593 -21.13 -15.41 34.28
N GLN A 594 -20.14 -14.66 33.78
CA GLN A 594 -19.63 -13.44 34.41
C GLN A 594 -20.27 -12.17 33.80
N ASN A 595 -20.07 -11.01 34.45
CA ASN A 595 -20.73 -9.76 34.07
C ASN A 595 -20.28 -9.28 32.67
N GLN A 596 -21.25 -9.07 31.78
CA GLN A 596 -21.05 -8.97 30.32
C GLN A 596 -20.35 -7.70 29.85
N SER A 597 -20.28 -6.67 30.69
CA SER A 597 -19.48 -5.46 30.40
C SER A 597 -17.99 -5.78 30.18
N GLN A 598 -17.52 -6.96 30.62
CA GLN A 598 -16.14 -7.41 30.41
C GLN A 598 -15.95 -8.30 29.17
N ILE A 599 -17.02 -8.92 28.63
CA ILE A 599 -16.94 -9.93 27.57
C ILE A 599 -17.23 -9.31 26.18
N GLY A 600 -18.09 -8.29 26.13
CA GLY A 600 -18.61 -7.67 24.89
C GLY A 600 -17.73 -6.61 24.21
N GLY A 601 -16.48 -6.41 24.63
CA GLY A 601 -15.47 -5.77 23.78
C GLY A 601 -15.74 -4.33 23.28
N LEU A 602 -16.43 -3.48 24.04
CA LEU A 602 -16.43 -2.02 23.81
C LEU A 602 -15.64 -1.22 24.87
N SER A 603 -15.18 -1.86 25.96
CA SER A 603 -14.47 -1.16 27.03
C SER A 603 -13.26 -1.93 27.56
N SER A 604 -12.21 -2.06 26.76
CA SER A 604 -10.82 -2.14 27.27
C SER A 604 -9.82 -2.01 26.12
N SER A 605 -9.75 -0.84 25.51
CA SER A 605 -8.53 -0.41 24.83
C SER A 605 -7.50 0.03 25.87
N GLU A 606 -7.03 -0.88 26.73
CA GLU A 606 -5.77 -0.67 27.44
C GLU A 606 -4.66 -1.34 26.61
N PRO A 607 -3.75 -0.57 25.99
CA PRO A 607 -2.66 -1.13 25.24
C PRO A 607 -1.58 -1.58 26.22
N THR A 608 -1.73 -2.77 26.80
CA THR A 608 -0.62 -3.42 27.53
C THR A 608 0.48 -3.74 26.53
N LYS A 609 1.62 -3.06 26.71
CA LYS A 609 2.88 -3.34 26.02
C LYS A 609 3.33 -4.77 26.37
N SER A 610 3.05 -5.75 25.51
CA SER A 610 3.68 -7.06 25.61
C SER A 610 4.96 -7.08 24.78
N VAL A 611 6.10 -6.94 25.46
CA VAL A 611 7.43 -7.32 24.98
C VAL A 611 7.61 -8.82 25.23
N GLY A 612 8.11 -9.57 24.23
CA GLY A 612 8.75 -10.88 24.46
C GLY A 612 8.00 -12.14 23.96
N THR A 613 8.59 -12.71 22.90
CA THR A 613 8.98 -14.12 22.66
C THR A 613 7.98 -15.29 22.78
N GLU A 614 7.97 -16.06 21.67
CA GLU A 614 7.93 -17.53 21.55
C GLU A 614 6.60 -18.30 21.68
N ALA A 615 6.57 -19.42 20.95
CA ALA A 615 5.42 -20.20 20.48
C ALA A 615 4.36 -20.50 21.55
N GLY A 616 3.08 -20.27 21.20
CA GLY A 616 1.93 -20.67 22.03
C GLY A 616 0.85 -19.59 22.25
N LYS A 617 1.06 -18.35 21.81
CA LYS A 617 0.05 -17.29 21.91
C LYS A 617 -1.03 -17.48 20.85
N GLY A 618 -2.30 -17.35 21.25
CA GLY A 618 -3.46 -17.50 20.36
C GLY A 618 -3.50 -16.48 19.20
N PRO A 619 -4.61 -16.41 18.44
CA PRO A 619 -4.72 -15.51 17.31
C PRO A 619 -4.65 -14.03 17.75
N THR A 620 -3.52 -13.36 17.51
CA THR A 620 -3.34 -11.97 17.94
C THR A 620 -4.40 -11.03 17.36
N THR A 621 -4.96 -10.13 18.17
CA THR A 621 -5.91 -9.07 17.74
C THR A 621 -5.30 -8.05 16.75
N LYS A 622 -3.99 -8.12 16.51
CA LYS A 622 -3.25 -7.36 15.49
C LYS A 622 -3.03 -8.15 14.19
N ALA A 623 -3.75 -9.26 13.97
CA ALA A 623 -3.56 -10.10 12.81
C ALA A 623 -4.01 -9.41 11.51
N VAL A 624 -3.07 -9.28 10.59
CA VAL A 624 -3.33 -9.01 9.18
C VAL A 624 -4.00 -10.27 8.61
N GLY A 625 -5.34 -10.29 8.57
CA GLY A 625 -6.21 -11.29 7.92
C GLY A 625 -5.86 -12.77 8.08
N GLN A 626 -6.70 -13.57 8.74
CA GLN A 626 -6.50 -15.01 8.85
C GLN A 626 -7.81 -15.79 9.00
N ILE A 627 -7.84 -17.03 8.53
CA ILE A 627 -8.93 -17.96 8.80
C ILE A 627 -8.58 -18.78 10.04
N VAL A 628 -9.45 -18.80 11.03
CA VAL A 628 -9.35 -19.63 12.22
C VAL A 628 -10.39 -20.75 12.09
N ARG A 629 -9.96 -22.01 12.23
CA ARG A 629 -10.79 -23.21 12.08
C ARG A 629 -10.79 -24.01 13.37
N TRP A 630 -11.96 -24.23 13.95
CA TRP A 630 -12.12 -24.99 15.21
C TRP A 630 -13.54 -25.54 15.37
N PRO A 631 -13.75 -26.52 16.26
CA PRO A 631 -15.08 -27.07 16.52
C PRO A 631 -15.95 -26.12 17.36
N ARG A 632 -17.23 -26.02 17.02
CA ARG A 632 -18.24 -25.14 17.63
C ARG A 632 -19.60 -25.86 17.73
N TRP A 633 -20.42 -25.44 18.67
CA TRP A 633 -21.80 -25.92 18.81
C TRP A 633 -22.72 -25.24 17.78
N GLY A 634 -23.46 -26.03 17.03
CA GLY A 634 -24.52 -25.58 16.14
C GLY A 634 -25.85 -26.22 16.50
N SER A 635 -26.95 -25.49 16.30
CA SER A 635 -28.31 -25.96 16.54
C SER A 635 -29.04 -26.17 15.21
N ARG A 636 -29.80 -27.26 15.11
CA ARG A 636 -30.81 -27.46 14.06
C ARG A 636 -32.15 -27.78 14.72
N ILE A 637 -33.22 -27.18 14.20
CA ILE A 637 -34.55 -27.29 14.77
C ILE A 637 -35.53 -27.70 13.69
N GLY A 638 -36.28 -28.77 13.95
CA GLY A 638 -37.40 -29.21 13.13
C GLY A 638 -38.68 -29.08 13.93
N CYS A 639 -39.75 -28.58 13.31
CA CYS A 639 -41.03 -28.37 13.98
C CYS A 639 -42.18 -28.95 13.15
N ARG A 640 -43.23 -29.38 13.84
CA ARG A 640 -44.49 -29.85 13.23
C ARG A 640 -45.68 -29.43 14.08
N LEU A 641 -46.80 -29.12 13.43
CA LEU A 641 -48.07 -28.87 14.13
C LEU A 641 -48.64 -30.18 14.65
N ILE A 642 -49.30 -30.14 15.81
CA ILE A 642 -50.00 -31.33 16.34
C ILE A 642 -51.29 -31.52 15.56
N GLU A 643 -51.41 -32.62 14.83
CA GLU A 643 -52.59 -32.95 14.03
C GLU A 643 -53.78 -33.35 14.92
N ASN A 644 -55.00 -32.98 14.51
CA ASN A 644 -56.24 -33.24 15.26
C ASN A 644 -56.19 -32.78 16.72
N LEU A 645 -55.70 -31.55 16.96
CA LEU A 645 -55.49 -31.01 18.30
C LEU A 645 -56.73 -31.11 19.22
N GLU A 646 -57.95 -31.07 18.67
CA GLU A 646 -59.21 -31.26 19.43
C GLU A 646 -59.27 -32.58 20.21
N ARG A 647 -58.61 -33.63 19.73
CA ARG A 647 -58.53 -34.95 20.39
C ARG A 647 -57.53 -34.96 21.55
N TYR A 648 -56.60 -34.01 21.57
CA TYR A 648 -55.40 -34.02 22.38
C TYR A 648 -55.28 -32.81 23.33
N LEU A 649 -56.24 -31.88 23.30
CA LEU A 649 -56.23 -30.66 24.09
C LEU A 649 -57.47 -30.60 24.97
N THR A 650 -57.28 -30.29 26.25
CA THR A 650 -58.33 -29.75 27.13
C THR A 650 -58.10 -28.25 27.25
N PRO A 651 -58.86 -27.40 26.50
CA PRO A 651 -58.59 -25.96 26.43
C PRO A 651 -58.77 -25.22 27.77
N HIS A 652 -59.71 -25.67 28.59
CA HIS A 652 -59.96 -25.12 29.91
C HIS A 652 -60.49 -26.19 30.84
N SER A 653 -59.83 -26.36 31.98
CA SER A 653 -60.36 -27.11 33.10
C SER A 653 -60.96 -26.18 34.15
N THR A 654 -62.26 -26.33 34.40
CA THR A 654 -63.01 -25.45 35.31
C THR A 654 -62.61 -25.57 36.77
N ARG A 655 -62.01 -26.69 37.22
CA ARG A 655 -61.68 -26.87 38.65
C ARG A 655 -60.28 -26.36 38.97
N ALA A 656 -59.30 -26.61 38.09
CA ALA A 656 -57.92 -26.16 38.30
C ALA A 656 -57.54 -24.88 37.53
N ASN A 657 -58.39 -24.37 36.65
CA ASN A 657 -58.11 -23.20 35.79
C ASN A 657 -56.81 -23.38 34.97
N MET A 658 -56.74 -24.51 34.26
CA MET A 658 -55.57 -24.91 33.47
C MET A 658 -55.96 -25.44 32.09
N THR A 659 -55.02 -25.28 31.17
CA THR A 659 -54.97 -25.92 29.86
C THR A 659 -54.11 -27.19 29.95
N TYR A 660 -54.58 -28.32 29.41
CA TYR A 660 -53.81 -29.57 29.33
C TYR A 660 -53.62 -30.03 27.89
N LEU A 661 -52.39 -30.36 27.50
CA LEU A 661 -52.04 -30.89 26.18
C LEU A 661 -51.43 -32.29 26.31
N PHE A 662 -51.90 -33.22 25.49
CA PHE A 662 -51.44 -34.60 25.41
C PHE A 662 -50.80 -34.86 24.04
N VAL A 663 -49.48 -34.86 23.94
CA VAL A 663 -48.79 -34.97 22.64
C VAL A 663 -48.70 -36.43 22.20
N PRO A 664 -49.21 -36.80 21.01
CA PRO A 664 -49.22 -38.18 20.56
C PRO A 664 -47.85 -38.66 20.04
N TRP A 665 -47.60 -39.98 20.12
CA TRP A 665 -46.41 -40.62 19.56
C TRP A 665 -46.22 -40.36 18.07
N THR A 666 -47.31 -40.23 17.31
CA THR A 666 -47.27 -39.93 15.88
C THR A 666 -46.63 -38.57 15.58
N SER A 667 -46.92 -37.56 16.40
CA SER A 667 -46.31 -36.23 16.25
C SER A 667 -44.83 -36.24 16.63
N VAL A 668 -44.46 -36.95 17.71
CA VAL A 668 -43.05 -37.09 18.13
C VAL A 668 -42.24 -37.83 17.06
N ASN A 669 -42.70 -38.99 16.61
CA ASN A 669 -41.97 -39.77 15.59
C ASN A 669 -41.87 -39.00 14.28
N GLY A 670 -42.96 -38.34 13.86
CA GLY A 670 -42.97 -37.56 12.61
C GLY A 670 -41.90 -36.47 12.56
N VAL A 671 -41.70 -35.71 13.63
CA VAL A 671 -40.67 -34.65 13.65
C VAL A 671 -39.24 -35.22 13.73
N PHE A 672 -39.03 -36.35 14.42
CA PHE A 672 -37.74 -37.05 14.43
C PHE A 672 -37.39 -37.60 13.04
N ASP A 673 -38.35 -38.21 12.35
CA ASP A 673 -38.19 -38.73 10.99
C ASP A 673 -37.85 -37.60 10.00
N ASP A 674 -38.55 -36.46 10.09
CA ASP A 674 -38.27 -35.28 9.27
C ASP A 674 -36.81 -34.78 9.47
N MET A 675 -36.31 -34.81 10.70
CA MET A 675 -34.92 -34.45 11.04
C MET A 675 -33.89 -35.57 10.81
N GLY A 676 -34.31 -36.76 10.36
CA GLY A 676 -33.43 -37.91 10.15
C GLY A 676 -32.76 -38.37 11.44
N LEU A 677 -33.47 -38.24 12.56
CA LEU A 677 -33.04 -38.65 13.90
C LEU A 677 -33.71 -39.97 14.27
N SER A 678 -33.01 -40.79 15.07
CA SER A 678 -33.63 -42.00 15.62
C SER A 678 -34.75 -41.63 16.59
N PRO A 679 -35.99 -42.12 16.39
CA PRO A 679 -37.12 -41.74 17.22
C PRO A 679 -36.92 -42.23 18.66
N PRO A 680 -37.40 -41.46 19.66
CA PRO A 680 -37.33 -41.87 21.06
C PRO A 680 -38.26 -43.06 21.33
N THR A 681 -37.96 -43.81 22.38
CA THR A 681 -38.79 -44.92 22.86
C THR A 681 -39.47 -44.54 24.18
N ALA A 682 -40.46 -45.33 24.61
CA ALA A 682 -41.13 -45.10 25.89
C ALA A 682 -40.16 -45.07 27.10
N ALA A 683 -38.99 -45.72 27.01
CA ALA A 683 -37.96 -45.70 28.05
C ALA A 683 -37.27 -44.33 28.20
N ASN A 684 -37.36 -43.47 27.18
CA ASN A 684 -36.78 -42.12 27.23
C ASN A 684 -37.66 -41.12 27.99
N PHE A 685 -38.93 -41.46 28.26
CA PHE A 685 -39.90 -40.56 28.88
C PHE A 685 -40.45 -41.13 30.19
N ARG A 686 -41.10 -40.26 30.97
CA ARG A 686 -41.86 -40.72 32.14
C ARG A 686 -43.13 -41.45 31.67
N PRO A 687 -43.58 -42.50 32.37
CA PRO A 687 -44.84 -43.17 32.04
C PRO A 687 -46.00 -42.18 32.02
N VAL A 688 -46.85 -42.28 30.99
CA VAL A 688 -48.05 -41.46 30.86
C VAL A 688 -49.11 -41.97 31.82
N ASN A 689 -49.65 -41.06 32.62
CA ASN A 689 -50.78 -41.29 33.52
C ASN A 689 -51.56 -39.99 33.64
N PHE A 690 -52.77 -39.93 33.07
CA PHE A 690 -53.56 -38.70 33.01
C PHE A 690 -53.97 -38.24 34.40
N THR A 691 -54.48 -39.17 35.22
CA THR A 691 -55.01 -38.84 36.55
C THR A 691 -53.91 -38.34 37.49
N ALA A 692 -52.70 -38.89 37.39
CA ALA A 692 -51.56 -38.45 38.20
C ALA A 692 -50.95 -37.12 37.71
N PHE A 693 -51.18 -36.76 36.45
CA PHE A 693 -50.63 -35.55 35.85
C PHE A 693 -51.51 -34.31 36.05
N MET A 694 -52.83 -34.48 36.01
CA MET A 694 -53.81 -33.40 36.16
C MET A 694 -53.87 -32.88 37.61
N GLU A 695 -54.21 -31.60 37.77
CA GLU A 695 -54.27 -30.96 39.09
C GLU A 695 -55.62 -31.19 39.78
N GLY A 696 -55.56 -31.45 41.09
CA GLY A 696 -56.75 -31.62 41.93
C GLY A 696 -57.61 -32.82 41.51
N ALA A 697 -58.91 -32.57 41.33
CA ALA A 697 -59.89 -33.59 40.94
C ALA A 697 -60.26 -33.50 39.45
N ASP A 698 -59.37 -32.94 38.62
CA ASP A 698 -59.60 -32.86 37.18
C ASP A 698 -59.62 -34.24 36.53
N THR A 699 -60.42 -34.37 35.47
CA THR A 699 -60.51 -35.57 34.64
C THR A 699 -60.20 -35.22 33.19
N PRO A 700 -59.48 -36.08 32.47
CA PRO A 700 -59.10 -35.81 31.08
C PRO A 700 -60.36 -35.67 30.22
N ASN A 701 -60.55 -34.49 29.61
CA ASN A 701 -61.66 -34.22 28.70
C ASN A 701 -61.20 -34.36 27.24
N VAL A 702 -60.53 -35.46 26.96
CA VAL A 702 -59.94 -35.79 25.65
C VAL A 702 -60.34 -37.19 25.23
N THR A 703 -60.38 -37.43 23.91
CA THR A 703 -60.68 -38.76 23.34
C THR A 703 -59.43 -39.60 23.06
N ALA A 704 -58.25 -39.08 23.41
CA ALA A 704 -56.98 -39.80 23.35
C ALA A 704 -56.85 -40.83 24.49
N SER A 705 -56.24 -41.97 24.20
CA SER A 705 -55.87 -42.97 25.21
C SER A 705 -54.43 -42.75 25.69
N GLU A 706 -54.10 -43.19 26.91
CA GLU A 706 -52.75 -43.05 27.48
C GLU A 706 -51.66 -43.72 26.63
N SER A 707 -51.99 -44.83 25.95
CA SER A 707 -51.04 -45.55 25.07
C SER A 707 -50.68 -44.79 23.79
N GLU A 708 -51.53 -43.87 23.34
CA GLU A 708 -51.28 -43.06 22.15
C GLU A 708 -50.41 -41.83 22.45
N VAL A 709 -50.31 -41.45 23.73
CA VAL A 709 -49.64 -40.23 24.19
C VAL A 709 -48.20 -40.52 24.54
N ALA A 710 -47.30 -39.63 24.11
CA ALA A 710 -45.87 -39.67 24.42
C ALA A 710 -45.50 -38.72 25.55
N LEU A 711 -46.04 -37.49 25.50
CA LEU A 711 -45.71 -36.40 26.43
C LEU A 711 -46.99 -35.69 26.89
N MET A 712 -46.94 -35.09 28.07
CA MET A 712 -48.05 -34.31 28.63
C MET A 712 -47.53 -32.97 29.15
N SER A 713 -48.24 -31.90 28.83
CA SER A 713 -47.92 -30.54 29.27
C SER A 713 -49.15 -29.85 29.81
N LYS A 714 -48.95 -28.97 30.80
CA LYS A 714 -50.03 -28.22 31.43
C LYS A 714 -49.60 -26.79 31.73
N TRP A 715 -50.51 -25.85 31.53
CA TRP A 715 -50.26 -24.44 31.78
C TRP A 715 -51.44 -23.80 32.48
N TRP A 716 -51.15 -22.87 33.39
CA TRP A 716 -52.16 -22.04 34.02
C TRP A 716 -52.83 -21.12 33.00
N ASP A 717 -54.11 -20.84 33.21
CA ASP A 717 -54.87 -19.87 32.44
C ASP A 717 -54.61 -18.46 33.01
N ASN A 718 -53.38 -18.00 32.85
CA ASN A 718 -52.85 -16.74 33.40
C ASN A 718 -52.87 -15.57 32.39
N GLY A 719 -53.59 -15.74 31.28
CA GLY A 719 -53.73 -14.72 30.24
C GLY A 719 -52.52 -14.54 29.32
N VAL A 720 -51.50 -15.40 29.36
CA VAL A 720 -50.34 -15.29 28.46
C VAL A 720 -50.61 -15.93 27.09
N THR A 721 -49.98 -15.37 26.07
CA THR A 721 -50.28 -15.66 24.67
C THR A 721 -49.52 -16.85 24.11
N HIS A 722 -48.29 -17.07 24.54
CA HIS A 722 -47.55 -18.28 24.18
C HIS A 722 -46.96 -18.93 25.42
N SER A 723 -46.80 -20.25 25.37
CA SER A 723 -46.25 -21.03 26.46
C SER A 723 -45.38 -22.16 25.94
N PHE A 724 -44.35 -22.45 26.71
CA PHE A 724 -43.32 -23.41 26.41
C PHE A 724 -43.35 -24.51 27.46
N ASP A 725 -43.07 -25.73 27.04
CA ASP A 725 -42.69 -26.85 27.90
C ASP A 725 -41.69 -27.69 27.13
N TRP A 726 -40.72 -28.31 27.81
CA TRP A 726 -39.63 -28.96 27.11
C TRP A 726 -39.13 -30.21 27.84
N PHE A 727 -38.62 -31.17 27.07
CA PHE A 727 -38.22 -32.48 27.53
C PHE A 727 -36.86 -32.89 26.94
N PRO A 728 -35.83 -33.13 27.76
CA PRO A 728 -34.56 -33.63 27.26
C PRO A 728 -34.68 -35.11 26.86
N VAL A 729 -34.34 -35.43 25.62
CA VAL A 729 -34.26 -36.82 25.10
C VAL A 729 -32.85 -37.38 25.28
N ARG A 730 -31.83 -36.56 25.01
CA ARG A 730 -30.42 -36.87 25.22
C ARG A 730 -29.76 -35.74 25.99
N ARG A 731 -29.10 -36.05 27.11
CA ARG A 731 -28.48 -35.04 27.99
C ARG A 731 -26.98 -34.85 27.72
N GLY A 732 -26.48 -35.49 26.66
CA GLY A 732 -25.12 -35.33 26.16
C GLY A 732 -24.09 -36.22 26.83
N GLU A 733 -24.53 -37.35 27.41
CA GLU A 733 -23.68 -38.36 28.04
C GLU A 733 -22.65 -38.96 27.08
N ASP A 734 -22.97 -39.00 25.77
CA ASP A 734 -22.11 -39.52 24.70
C ASP A 734 -21.06 -38.52 24.20
N GLY A 735 -21.07 -37.28 24.70
CA GLY A 735 -20.15 -36.21 24.29
C GLY A 735 -20.47 -35.56 22.95
N ASN A 736 -21.52 -36.00 22.25
CA ASN A 736 -21.81 -35.58 20.87
C ASN A 736 -22.83 -34.42 20.75
N GLY A 737 -23.38 -33.94 21.86
CA GLY A 737 -24.37 -32.88 21.88
C GLY A 737 -25.65 -33.23 22.67
N TRP A 738 -26.71 -32.47 22.44
CA TRP A 738 -27.98 -32.58 23.16
C TRP A 738 -29.14 -32.73 22.18
N ILE A 739 -30.18 -33.44 22.62
CA ILE A 739 -31.45 -33.52 21.90
C ILE A 739 -32.57 -33.23 22.89
N SER A 740 -33.40 -32.25 22.56
CA SER A 740 -34.57 -31.88 23.35
C SER A 740 -35.81 -31.78 22.47
N ILE A 741 -36.97 -31.96 23.10
CA ILE A 741 -38.27 -31.71 22.50
C ILE A 741 -38.82 -30.45 23.16
N GLU A 742 -39.32 -29.52 22.35
CA GLU A 742 -40.00 -28.31 22.77
C GLU A 742 -41.47 -28.39 22.34
N ILE A 743 -42.37 -28.03 23.24
CA ILE A 743 -43.80 -27.94 22.99
C ILE A 743 -44.19 -26.47 23.10
N ILE A 744 -44.76 -25.94 22.02
CA ILE A 744 -45.21 -24.56 21.92
C ILE A 744 -46.73 -24.56 21.86
N MET A 745 -47.35 -23.81 22.77
CA MET A 745 -48.78 -23.56 22.81
C MET A 745 -49.03 -22.07 22.56
N VAL A 746 -49.87 -21.74 21.59
CA VAL A 746 -50.35 -20.37 21.33
C VAL A 746 -51.82 -20.27 21.73
N ARG A 747 -52.15 -19.24 22.51
CA ARG A 747 -53.48 -18.92 23.05
C ARG A 747 -53.78 -17.46 22.76
N LEU A 748 -54.66 -17.20 21.81
CA LEU A 748 -54.96 -15.85 21.35
C LEU A 748 -56.45 -15.55 21.43
N ASN A 749 -56.80 -14.36 21.92
CA ASN A 749 -58.17 -13.89 21.82
C ASN A 749 -58.49 -13.52 20.38
N GLN A 750 -59.50 -14.18 19.80
CA GLN A 750 -59.87 -14.04 18.40
C GLN A 750 -60.24 -12.59 18.03
N SER A 751 -60.73 -11.80 18.98
CA SER A 751 -61.09 -10.40 18.74
C SER A 751 -59.90 -9.48 18.44
N TYR A 752 -58.66 -9.92 18.72
CA TYR A 752 -57.44 -9.15 18.45
C TYR A 752 -56.66 -9.67 17.23
N THR A 753 -57.08 -10.78 16.63
CA THR A 753 -56.41 -11.37 15.47
C THR A 753 -57.06 -10.96 14.16
N ALA A 754 -56.45 -11.32 13.03
CA ALA A 754 -57.00 -11.00 11.72
C ALA A 754 -58.39 -11.65 11.52
N ASP A 755 -59.27 -11.01 10.76
CA ASP A 755 -60.61 -11.55 10.46
C ASP A 755 -60.56 -12.93 9.78
N ASN A 756 -59.46 -13.21 9.06
CA ASN A 756 -59.21 -14.49 8.40
C ASN A 756 -58.34 -15.46 9.22
N SER A 757 -58.17 -15.23 10.52
CA SER A 757 -57.41 -16.12 11.40
C SER A 757 -58.10 -17.49 11.55
N SER A 758 -57.30 -18.55 11.50
CA SER A 758 -57.73 -19.94 11.65
C SER A 758 -56.92 -20.61 12.76
N PHE A 759 -57.63 -21.12 13.76
CA PHE A 759 -57.05 -21.86 14.88
C PHE A 759 -57.43 -23.34 14.81
N GLN A 760 -56.57 -24.21 15.33
CA GLN A 760 -56.82 -25.66 15.37
C GLN A 760 -57.98 -26.00 16.33
N VAL A 761 -58.08 -25.32 17.47
CA VAL A 761 -59.13 -25.52 18.48
C VAL A 761 -59.58 -24.17 19.04
N PHE A 762 -60.84 -24.08 19.47
CA PHE A 762 -61.35 -22.93 20.22
C PHE A 762 -61.79 -23.35 21.62
N GLY A 763 -61.60 -22.48 22.60
CA GLY A 763 -62.11 -22.62 23.96
C GLY A 763 -62.59 -21.28 24.52
N GLU A 764 -63.35 -21.34 25.61
CA GLU A 764 -63.78 -20.13 26.34
C GLU A 764 -62.94 -20.01 27.62
N LEU A 765 -62.21 -18.88 27.74
CA LEU A 765 -61.36 -18.58 28.90
C LEU A 765 -61.64 -17.17 29.42
N GLY A 766 -61.29 -16.93 30.70
CA GLY A 766 -61.36 -15.61 31.35
C GLY A 766 -62.72 -15.27 31.97
N SER A 767 -62.77 -14.18 32.74
CA SER A 767 -63.95 -13.75 33.53
C SER A 767 -65.14 -13.28 32.69
N GLY A 768 -64.97 -13.15 31.37
CA GLY A 768 -66.01 -12.77 30.40
C GLY A 768 -66.29 -13.79 29.30
N ARG A 769 -65.82 -15.04 29.42
CA ARG A 769 -65.96 -16.11 28.39
C ARG A 769 -65.54 -15.65 26.99
N THR A 770 -64.36 -15.05 26.90
CA THR A 770 -63.80 -14.64 25.61
C THR A 770 -63.40 -15.88 24.81
N ARG A 771 -63.74 -15.90 23.52
CA ARG A 771 -63.38 -16.97 22.60
C ARG A 771 -61.88 -16.91 22.31
N ILE A 772 -61.13 -17.90 22.80
CA ILE A 772 -59.70 -18.04 22.63
C ILE A 772 -59.43 -19.13 21.59
N GLY A 773 -58.58 -18.82 20.62
CA GLY A 773 -58.03 -19.76 19.66
C GLY A 773 -56.75 -20.40 20.19
N PHE A 774 -56.61 -21.70 19.94
CA PHE A 774 -55.49 -22.53 20.36
C PHE A 774 -54.82 -23.16 19.14
N ASP A 775 -53.50 -23.01 19.08
CA ASP A 775 -52.63 -23.74 18.15
C ASP A 775 -51.47 -24.36 18.93
N ALA A 776 -51.04 -25.56 18.54
CA ALA A 776 -49.92 -26.23 19.19
C ALA A 776 -48.93 -26.83 18.18
N ALA A 777 -47.65 -26.73 18.50
CA ALA A 777 -46.57 -27.33 17.74
C ALA A 777 -45.61 -28.09 18.65
N ILE A 778 -45.02 -29.14 18.10
CA ILE A 778 -43.89 -29.85 18.67
C ILE A 778 -42.65 -29.55 17.82
N CYS A 779 -41.54 -29.26 18.48
CA CYS A 779 -40.25 -29.07 17.85
C CYS A 779 -39.22 -30.01 18.48
N VAL A 780 -38.25 -30.42 17.68
CA VAL A 780 -37.05 -31.12 18.13
C VAL A 780 -35.86 -30.22 17.86
N GLU A 781 -35.07 -29.98 18.89
CA GLU A 781 -33.78 -29.28 18.81
C GLU A 781 -32.66 -30.32 18.95
N GLU A 782 -31.76 -30.36 17.96
CA GLU A 782 -30.46 -31.04 18.09
C GLU A 782 -29.35 -29.99 18.11
N VAL A 783 -28.62 -29.93 19.23
CA VAL A 783 -27.38 -29.17 19.35
C VAL A 783 -26.20 -30.13 19.25
N ARG A 784 -25.32 -29.95 18.27
CA ARG A 784 -24.17 -30.84 18.04
C ARG A 784 -22.92 -30.08 17.57
N GLY A 785 -21.77 -30.77 17.59
CA GLY A 785 -20.49 -30.21 17.18
C GLY A 785 -20.30 -30.13 15.67
N TYR A 786 -19.76 -29.01 15.20
CA TYR A 786 -19.34 -28.78 13.81
C TYR A 786 -18.02 -28.02 13.75
N VAL A 787 -17.24 -28.24 12.70
CA VAL A 787 -16.00 -27.48 12.45
C VAL A 787 -16.29 -26.36 11.47
N LEU A 788 -15.99 -25.13 11.89
CA LEU A 788 -16.27 -23.91 11.14
C LEU A 788 -14.99 -23.10 10.94
N ASP A 789 -14.99 -22.35 9.84
CA ASP A 789 -14.00 -21.31 9.58
C ASP A 789 -14.60 -19.95 9.95
N ALA A 790 -13.89 -19.21 10.79
CA ALA A 790 -14.13 -17.79 11.01
C ALA A 790 -12.96 -16.97 10.49
N TYR A 791 -13.25 -15.91 9.75
CA TYR A 791 -12.26 -14.94 9.33
C TYR A 791 -12.02 -13.95 10.46
N ASN A 792 -10.79 -13.93 10.97
CA ASN A 792 -10.32 -12.97 11.95
C ASN A 792 -9.48 -11.90 11.25
N SER A 793 -9.86 -10.64 11.39
CA SER A 793 -9.15 -9.52 10.74
C SER A 793 -8.99 -8.36 11.70
N SER A 794 -7.95 -7.55 11.48
CA SER A 794 -7.77 -6.28 12.20
C SER A 794 -8.82 -5.21 11.87
N ALA A 795 -9.64 -5.42 10.83
CA ALA A 795 -10.59 -4.44 10.32
C ALA A 795 -12.01 -4.55 10.93
N GLY A 796 -12.26 -5.55 11.78
CA GLY A 796 -13.58 -5.74 12.39
C GLY A 796 -13.69 -6.99 13.24
N SER A 797 -14.88 -7.22 13.80
CA SER A 797 -15.19 -8.44 14.56
C SER A 797 -15.01 -9.70 13.69
N PRO A 798 -14.63 -10.85 14.27
CA PRO A 798 -14.53 -12.10 13.53
C PRO A 798 -15.88 -12.49 12.90
N ILE A 799 -15.85 -13.07 11.70
CA ILE A 799 -17.06 -13.49 10.98
C ILE A 799 -16.92 -14.93 10.52
N SER A 800 -17.93 -15.75 10.79
CA SER A 800 -18.00 -17.13 10.34
C SER A 800 -18.28 -17.21 8.82
N ILE A 801 -17.32 -17.73 8.06
CA ILE A 801 -17.33 -17.72 6.60
C ILE A 801 -17.75 -19.04 5.96
N SER A 802 -17.48 -20.18 6.60
CA SER A 802 -17.84 -21.49 6.02
C SER A 802 -17.94 -22.61 7.05
N LEU A 803 -18.90 -23.51 6.83
CA LEU A 803 -19.02 -24.80 7.51
C LEU A 803 -18.15 -25.85 6.80
N GLN A 804 -17.22 -26.48 7.52
CA GLN A 804 -16.28 -27.44 6.95
C GLN A 804 -16.82 -28.87 6.97
N TYR A 805 -17.18 -29.37 8.15
CA TYR A 805 -17.76 -30.70 8.33
C TYR A 805 -18.39 -30.80 9.72
N SER A 806 -19.22 -31.84 9.94
CA SER A 806 -19.73 -32.12 11.28
C SER A 806 -18.74 -32.95 12.08
N GLY A 807 -18.53 -32.59 13.33
CA GLY A 807 -17.59 -33.23 14.23
C GLY A 807 -17.16 -32.30 15.35
N THR A 808 -16.70 -32.91 16.44
CA THR A 808 -16.19 -32.20 17.63
C THR A 808 -14.67 -32.04 17.61
N GLN A 809 -13.98 -32.58 16.61
CA GLN A 809 -12.52 -32.62 16.51
C GLN A 809 -12.01 -32.07 15.18
N LEU A 810 -10.81 -31.49 15.23
CA LEU A 810 -10.07 -31.11 14.02
C LEU A 810 -9.44 -32.35 13.38
N ASN A 811 -9.83 -32.63 12.14
CA ASN A 811 -9.31 -33.72 11.34
C ASN A 811 -8.88 -33.14 9.99
N THR A 812 -7.58 -33.16 9.72
CA THR A 812 -7.01 -32.66 8.46
C THR A 812 -7.23 -33.62 7.28
N SER A 813 -7.71 -34.83 7.54
CA SER A 813 -7.96 -35.86 6.52
C SER A 813 -9.41 -35.85 6.03
N THR A 814 -10.32 -35.19 6.74
CA THR A 814 -11.72 -35.03 6.31
C THR A 814 -11.83 -33.99 5.21
N VAL A 815 -12.44 -34.40 4.09
CA VAL A 815 -12.72 -33.53 2.95
C VAL A 815 -13.78 -32.50 3.36
N SER A 816 -13.49 -31.23 3.12
CA SER A 816 -14.42 -30.12 3.35
C SER A 816 -15.73 -30.32 2.56
N LEU A 817 -16.85 -29.85 3.12
CA LEU A 817 -18.15 -29.93 2.48
C LEU A 817 -18.11 -29.26 1.09
N GLY A 818 -18.51 -29.99 0.05
CA GLY A 818 -18.55 -29.50 -1.34
C GLY A 818 -17.21 -29.52 -2.08
N GLN A 819 -16.13 -30.01 -1.47
CA GLN A 819 -14.84 -30.17 -2.14
C GLN A 819 -14.72 -31.57 -2.80
N ASP A 820 -14.21 -31.61 -4.03
CA ASP A 820 -13.97 -32.86 -4.76
C ASP A 820 -12.86 -33.67 -4.06
N PRO A 821 -13.14 -34.91 -3.62
CA PRO A 821 -12.16 -35.76 -2.94
C PRO A 821 -10.89 -35.98 -3.77
N SER A 822 -11.01 -35.98 -5.11
CA SER A 822 -9.87 -36.21 -6.01
C SER A 822 -8.88 -35.03 -6.08
N LYS A 823 -9.31 -33.83 -5.65
CA LYS A 823 -8.50 -32.60 -5.65
C LYS A 823 -8.13 -32.13 -4.24
N TYR A 824 -8.46 -32.93 -3.23
CA TYR A 824 -8.17 -32.58 -1.85
C TYR A 824 -6.69 -32.80 -1.55
N GLU A 825 -5.98 -31.71 -1.28
CA GLU A 825 -4.61 -31.73 -0.77
C GLU A 825 -4.68 -31.40 0.72
N ALA A 826 -4.20 -32.32 1.57
CA ALA A 826 -4.22 -32.10 3.01
C ALA A 826 -3.38 -30.87 3.37
N PRO A 827 -3.88 -29.97 4.23
CA PRO A 827 -3.17 -28.76 4.55
C PRO A 827 -1.88 -29.08 5.31
N LYS A 828 -0.81 -28.36 4.99
CA LYS A 828 0.52 -28.52 5.58
C LYS A 828 0.61 -27.70 6.87
N ARG A 829 1.01 -28.35 7.96
CA ARG A 829 1.31 -27.65 9.21
C ARG A 829 2.65 -26.92 9.14
N ILE A 830 2.67 -25.68 9.62
CA ILE A 830 3.84 -24.85 9.83
C ILE A 830 4.01 -24.66 11.34
N GLY A 831 5.21 -24.89 11.86
CA GLY A 831 5.52 -24.74 13.28
C GLY A 831 5.49 -26.04 14.08
N GLN A 832 5.68 -25.90 15.40
CA GLN A 832 5.71 -27.02 16.34
C GLN A 832 4.28 -27.43 16.75
N ILE A 833 4.13 -28.69 17.16
CA ILE A 833 2.87 -29.19 17.73
C ILE A 833 2.61 -28.47 19.03
N LEU A 834 1.41 -27.94 19.20
CA LEU A 834 1.01 -27.33 20.45
C LEU A 834 0.68 -28.44 21.45
N SER A 835 1.43 -28.50 22.53
CA SER A 835 1.24 -29.48 23.61
C SER A 835 1.24 -28.76 24.95
N THR A 836 0.13 -28.10 25.27
CA THR A 836 -0.08 -27.50 26.59
C THR A 836 -0.95 -28.43 27.45
N PRO A 837 -0.67 -28.58 28.76
CA PRO A 837 -1.31 -29.59 29.62
C PRO A 837 -2.84 -29.48 29.74
N GLU A 838 -3.41 -28.31 29.45
CA GLU A 838 -4.85 -28.00 29.61
C GLU A 838 -5.61 -27.87 28.29
N LEU A 839 -4.92 -28.06 27.15
CA LEU A 839 -5.52 -27.90 25.82
C LEU A 839 -6.43 -29.08 25.47
N GLN A 840 -7.67 -28.76 25.12
CA GLN A 840 -8.59 -29.75 24.58
C GLN A 840 -8.47 -29.81 23.04
N HIS A 841 -8.38 -31.03 22.51
CA HIS A 841 -8.41 -31.27 21.06
C HIS A 841 -9.84 -31.40 20.50
N SER A 842 -10.84 -31.41 21.38
CA SER A 842 -12.25 -31.57 21.04
C SER A 842 -13.15 -30.78 21.97
N ILE A 843 -14.33 -30.37 21.49
CA ILE A 843 -15.44 -30.00 22.38
C ILE A 843 -16.22 -31.26 22.78
N SER A 844 -16.83 -31.28 23.97
CA SER A 844 -17.61 -32.42 24.44
C SER A 844 -18.81 -31.98 25.27
N SER A 845 -19.98 -32.60 25.06
CA SER A 845 -21.19 -32.36 25.87
C SER A 845 -21.21 -33.12 27.20
N ALA A 846 -20.27 -34.05 27.40
CA ALA A 846 -20.26 -34.94 28.56
C ALA A 846 -20.13 -34.14 29.87
N GLY A 847 -21.03 -34.39 30.82
CA GLY A 847 -21.06 -33.70 32.12
C GLY A 847 -21.55 -32.25 32.08
N LYS A 848 -21.99 -31.73 30.93
CA LYS A 848 -22.35 -30.31 30.75
C LYS A 848 -23.84 -30.05 30.58
N PHE A 849 -24.69 -31.02 30.93
CA PHE A 849 -26.15 -30.85 30.85
C PHE A 849 -26.67 -29.65 31.65
N ALA A 850 -26.09 -29.36 32.82
CA ALA A 850 -26.50 -28.20 33.61
C ALA A 850 -26.28 -26.87 32.87
N VAL A 851 -25.20 -26.76 32.08
CA VAL A 851 -24.91 -25.58 31.25
C VAL A 851 -25.90 -25.49 30.09
N TYR A 852 -26.13 -26.59 29.37
CA TYR A 852 -27.14 -26.63 28.31
C TYR A 852 -28.51 -26.24 28.85
N ASN A 853 -28.91 -26.79 30.00
CA ASN A 853 -30.17 -26.51 30.66
C ASN A 853 -30.29 -25.03 31.07
N ALA A 854 -29.25 -24.45 31.70
CA ALA A 854 -29.21 -23.02 32.01
C ALA A 854 -29.36 -22.15 30.75
N SER A 855 -28.61 -22.48 29.70
CA SER A 855 -28.60 -21.75 28.43
C SER A 855 -29.96 -21.85 27.71
N HIS A 856 -30.58 -23.02 27.75
CA HIS A 856 -31.91 -23.27 27.21
C HIS A 856 -32.99 -22.45 27.94
N TYR A 857 -33.00 -22.48 29.29
CA TYR A 857 -33.89 -21.61 30.06
C TYR A 857 -33.66 -20.13 29.78
N ASN A 858 -32.41 -19.70 29.60
CA ASN A 858 -32.10 -18.32 29.23
C ASN A 858 -32.74 -17.92 27.88
N ALA A 859 -32.59 -18.76 26.85
CA ALA A 859 -33.18 -18.51 25.53
C ALA A 859 -34.72 -18.49 25.57
N ARG A 860 -35.36 -19.43 26.28
CA ARG A 860 -36.83 -19.45 26.42
C ARG A 860 -37.35 -18.33 27.29
N ASN A 861 -36.65 -17.96 28.37
CA ASN A 861 -37.05 -16.84 29.24
C ASN A 861 -37.04 -15.50 28.49
N ILE A 862 -36.15 -15.31 27.52
CA ILE A 862 -36.17 -14.13 26.64
C ILE A 862 -37.46 -14.07 25.83
N MET A 863 -37.86 -15.20 25.23
CA MET A 863 -39.13 -15.27 24.49
C MET A 863 -40.34 -15.13 25.41
N LEU A 864 -40.29 -15.65 26.64
CA LEU A 864 -41.37 -15.51 27.61
C LEU A 864 -41.54 -14.08 28.13
N LYS A 865 -40.51 -13.23 28.08
CA LYS A 865 -40.64 -11.81 28.48
C LYS A 865 -41.54 -11.01 27.53
N ASP A 866 -41.70 -11.46 26.30
CA ASP A 866 -42.63 -10.85 25.33
C ASP A 866 -44.11 -11.14 25.64
N ASN A 867 -44.42 -12.05 26.57
CA ASN A 867 -45.78 -12.34 27.04
C ASN A 867 -46.39 -11.22 27.91
N GLY A 868 -46.13 -9.94 27.59
CA GLY A 868 -46.58 -8.77 28.34
C GLY A 868 -47.92 -9.01 29.04
N ARG A 869 -47.93 -9.00 30.37
CA ARG A 869 -49.10 -9.39 31.20
C ARG A 869 -50.15 -8.28 31.29
N ASP A 870 -50.08 -7.33 30.37
CA ASP A 870 -50.86 -6.12 30.42
C ASP A 870 -52.31 -6.37 30.02
N TRP A 871 -52.63 -7.44 29.27
CA TRP A 871 -54.00 -7.83 28.91
C TRP A 871 -54.12 -9.33 28.59
N TRP A 872 -55.32 -9.90 28.76
CA TRP A 872 -55.55 -11.35 28.63
C TRP A 872 -55.52 -11.83 27.17
N PHE A 873 -54.60 -12.76 26.87
CA PHE A 873 -54.43 -13.45 25.59
C PHE A 873 -54.26 -12.50 24.39
N ALA A 874 -53.64 -11.35 24.63
CA ALA A 874 -53.39 -10.34 23.60
C ALA A 874 -52.17 -10.72 22.74
N PRO A 875 -52.23 -10.55 21.40
CA PRO A 875 -51.10 -10.85 20.54
C PRO A 875 -49.82 -10.10 20.93
N ASN A 876 -48.69 -10.80 20.90
CA ASN A 876 -47.36 -10.24 21.14
C ASN A 876 -46.42 -10.50 19.95
N PRO A 877 -45.27 -9.81 19.86
CA PRO A 877 -44.37 -9.96 18.73
C PRO A 877 -43.93 -11.41 18.46
N THR A 878 -43.66 -12.21 19.50
CA THR A 878 -43.24 -13.62 19.34
C THR A 878 -44.34 -14.46 18.68
N ALA A 879 -45.57 -14.41 19.20
CA ALA A 879 -46.69 -15.18 18.68
C ALA A 879 -47.10 -14.73 17.27
N ILE A 880 -47.05 -13.43 16.99
CA ILE A 880 -47.26 -12.89 15.65
C ILE A 880 -46.21 -13.42 14.67
N ALA A 881 -44.94 -13.46 15.09
CA ALA A 881 -43.86 -13.96 14.27
C ALA A 881 -44.00 -15.47 14.00
N PHE A 882 -44.50 -16.27 14.95
CA PHE A 882 -44.83 -17.70 14.70
C PHE A 882 -45.87 -17.87 13.59
N GLY A 883 -46.80 -16.92 13.44
CA GLY A 883 -47.76 -16.88 12.33
C GLY A 883 -47.24 -16.23 11.05
N GLY A 884 -46.03 -15.67 11.05
CA GLY A 884 -45.44 -14.94 9.92
C GLY A 884 -45.93 -13.50 9.73
N GLY A 885 -46.63 -12.94 10.72
CA GLY A 885 -47.07 -11.54 10.70
C GLY A 885 -46.00 -10.58 11.24
N ASN A 886 -46.22 -9.27 11.07
CA ASN A 886 -45.35 -8.21 11.59
C ASN A 886 -46.10 -7.15 12.43
N SER A 887 -47.39 -7.36 12.68
CA SER A 887 -48.27 -6.43 13.40
C SER A 887 -49.23 -7.19 14.32
N PRO A 888 -49.69 -6.62 15.45
CA PRO A 888 -50.56 -7.30 16.41
C PRO A 888 -51.84 -7.91 15.81
N THR A 889 -52.37 -7.34 14.74
CA THR A 889 -53.60 -7.84 14.08
C THR A 889 -53.33 -8.80 12.92
N GLN A 890 -52.09 -9.24 12.71
CA GLN A 890 -51.68 -10.04 11.56
C GLN A 890 -51.44 -11.52 11.87
N TYR A 891 -51.84 -12.00 13.05
CA TYR A 891 -51.86 -13.45 13.29
C TYR A 891 -52.91 -14.08 12.39
N THR A 892 -52.52 -15.09 11.61
CA THR A 892 -53.43 -15.85 10.75
C THR A 892 -53.53 -17.31 11.19
N LYS A 893 -52.43 -18.05 11.15
CA LYS A 893 -52.34 -19.43 11.60
C LYS A 893 -50.92 -19.74 12.07
N LEU A 894 -50.77 -20.72 12.96
CA LEU A 894 -49.45 -21.19 13.37
C LEU A 894 -48.68 -21.83 12.19
N ASN A 895 -47.40 -21.48 12.05
CA ASN A 895 -46.53 -22.05 11.00
C ASN A 895 -45.28 -22.68 11.63
N ALA A 896 -45.11 -23.98 11.42
CA ALA A 896 -44.01 -24.75 12.01
C ALA A 896 -42.61 -24.29 11.55
N GLU A 897 -42.44 -23.90 10.29
CA GLU A 897 -41.17 -23.40 9.75
C GLU A 897 -40.78 -22.05 10.39
N ASN A 898 -41.75 -21.16 10.59
CA ASN A 898 -41.53 -19.90 11.28
C ASN A 898 -41.14 -20.12 12.75
N ILE A 899 -41.78 -21.07 13.45
CA ILE A 899 -41.39 -21.44 14.82
C ILE A 899 -39.95 -21.92 14.86
N ALA A 900 -39.57 -22.86 13.99
CA ALA A 900 -38.21 -23.40 13.94
C ALA A 900 -37.19 -22.27 13.74
N LYS A 901 -37.46 -21.34 12.82
CA LYS A 901 -36.60 -20.19 12.54
C LYS A 901 -36.48 -19.23 13.74
N ILE A 902 -37.58 -18.97 14.44
CA ILE A 902 -37.60 -18.06 15.59
C ILE A 902 -36.89 -18.67 16.79
N LEU A 903 -37.10 -19.96 17.06
CA LEU A 903 -36.38 -20.70 18.08
C LEU A 903 -34.87 -20.70 17.76
N ALA A 904 -34.50 -21.03 16.53
CA ALA A 904 -33.10 -21.11 16.14
C ALA A 904 -32.39 -19.75 16.25
N ASN A 905 -33.06 -18.66 15.88
CA ASN A 905 -32.53 -17.31 16.09
C ASN A 905 -32.38 -16.97 17.59
N SER A 906 -33.34 -17.35 18.44
CA SER A 906 -33.21 -17.19 19.89
C SER A 906 -32.04 -18.00 20.44
N ASP A 907 -31.89 -19.25 20.01
CA ASP A 907 -30.87 -20.18 20.47
C ASP A 907 -29.46 -19.73 20.03
N SER A 908 -29.30 -19.20 18.81
CA SER A 908 -28.03 -18.60 18.36
C SER A 908 -27.58 -17.41 19.19
N GLN A 909 -28.51 -16.62 19.73
CA GLN A 909 -28.20 -15.42 20.52
C GLN A 909 -28.09 -15.70 22.03
N HIS A 910 -28.79 -16.72 22.52
CA HIS A 910 -29.07 -16.87 23.95
C HIS A 910 -28.85 -18.27 24.51
N LEU A 911 -28.62 -19.27 23.66
CA LEU A 911 -28.26 -20.64 24.06
C LEU A 911 -26.81 -20.93 23.65
N LEU A 912 -26.52 -20.96 22.35
CA LEU A 912 -25.23 -21.36 21.79
C LEU A 912 -24.02 -20.55 22.30
N PRO A 913 -24.10 -19.22 22.50
CA PRO A 913 -22.96 -18.45 23.04
C PRO A 913 -22.55 -18.93 24.44
N TYR A 914 -23.51 -19.38 25.24
CA TYR A 914 -23.30 -19.82 26.63
C TYR A 914 -22.80 -21.25 26.74
N LEU A 915 -22.70 -21.96 25.60
CA LEU A 915 -22.02 -23.25 25.50
C LEU A 915 -20.51 -23.11 25.27
N VAL A 916 -19.98 -21.88 25.24
CA VAL A 916 -18.55 -21.59 25.08
C VAL A 916 -18.03 -20.82 26.29
N GLY A 917 -17.17 -21.47 27.09
CA GLY A 917 -16.55 -20.92 28.28
C GLY A 917 -15.11 -20.44 28.04
N SER A 918 -14.26 -20.50 29.06
CA SER A 918 -12.84 -20.14 28.98
C SER A 918 -11.89 -21.31 28.74
N GLN A 919 -12.39 -22.55 28.63
CA GLN A 919 -11.51 -23.70 28.45
C GLN A 919 -10.85 -23.66 27.06
N PRO A 920 -9.51 -23.76 26.97
CA PRO A 920 -8.78 -23.69 25.71
C PRO A 920 -9.03 -24.92 24.82
N VAL A 921 -9.33 -24.66 23.55
CA VAL A 921 -9.53 -25.66 22.49
C VAL A 921 -8.54 -25.40 21.36
N LEU A 922 -8.06 -26.47 20.73
CA LEU A 922 -7.18 -26.41 19.57
C LEU A 922 -7.89 -25.79 18.36
N ALA A 923 -7.22 -24.85 17.70
CA ALA A 923 -7.63 -24.26 16.43
C ALA A 923 -6.51 -24.37 15.38
N HIS A 924 -6.90 -24.50 14.10
CA HIS A 924 -5.99 -24.32 12.97
C HIS A 924 -6.12 -22.91 12.43
N VAL A 925 -5.01 -22.18 12.36
CA VAL A 925 -4.98 -20.82 11.84
C VAL A 925 -4.28 -20.80 10.49
N TYR A 926 -4.98 -20.33 9.47
CA TYR A 926 -4.50 -20.16 8.11
C TYR A 926 -4.26 -18.67 7.85
N PRO A 927 -3.02 -18.19 7.90
CA PRO A 927 -2.72 -16.77 7.67
C PRO A 927 -2.92 -16.41 6.19
N ASP A 928 -3.42 -15.22 5.91
CA ASP A 928 -3.57 -14.74 4.55
C ASP A 928 -2.21 -14.61 3.85
N LYS A 929 -2.17 -14.97 2.56
CA LYS A 929 -0.98 -14.83 1.74
C LYS A 929 -1.02 -13.51 0.98
N THR A 930 0.03 -12.70 1.15
CA THR A 930 0.19 -11.50 0.31
C THR A 930 0.82 -11.91 -1.02
N VAL A 931 0.01 -11.85 -2.09
CA VAL A 931 0.46 -12.11 -3.47
C VAL A 931 0.57 -10.79 -4.23
N ALA A 932 1.55 -10.71 -5.13
CA ALA A 932 1.74 -9.55 -5.99
C ALA A 932 1.26 -9.86 -7.41
N TYR A 933 0.45 -8.96 -7.96
CA TYR A 933 -0.01 -8.99 -9.33
C TYR A 933 0.68 -7.89 -10.13
N THR A 934 0.94 -8.17 -11.39
CA THR A 934 1.56 -7.24 -12.32
C THR A 934 0.54 -6.73 -13.31
N TYR A 935 0.50 -5.42 -13.50
CA TYR A 935 -0.30 -4.76 -14.52
C TYR A 935 0.63 -3.97 -15.44
N ILE A 936 0.51 -4.21 -16.75
CA ILE A 936 1.43 -3.64 -17.73
C ILE A 936 0.65 -2.63 -18.57
N TYR A 937 1.11 -1.38 -18.59
CA TYR A 937 0.55 -0.37 -19.48
C TYR A 937 1.05 -0.58 -20.92
N THR A 938 0.40 -1.48 -21.67
CA THR A 938 0.80 -1.89 -23.03
C THR A 938 0.97 -0.72 -23.99
N ALA A 939 0.09 0.29 -23.92
CA ALA A 939 0.20 1.51 -24.73
C ALA A 939 1.49 2.29 -24.42
N TRP A 940 1.83 2.47 -23.13
CA TRP A 940 3.05 3.16 -22.73
C TRP A 940 4.30 2.36 -23.08
N LEU A 941 4.26 1.03 -22.95
CA LEU A 941 5.33 0.14 -23.41
C LEU A 941 5.61 0.34 -24.90
N ALA A 942 4.55 0.31 -25.72
CA ALA A 942 4.66 0.51 -27.17
C ALA A 942 5.19 1.90 -27.53
N VAL A 943 4.72 2.96 -26.84
CA VAL A 943 5.19 4.33 -27.05
C VAL A 943 6.68 4.46 -26.70
N ILE A 944 7.14 3.90 -25.58
CA ILE A 944 8.56 3.95 -25.19
C ILE A 944 9.41 3.22 -26.21
N LEU A 945 9.04 2.01 -26.62
CA LEU A 945 9.78 1.25 -27.63
C LEU A 945 9.77 1.94 -29.00
N ALA A 946 8.66 2.58 -29.39
CA ALA A 946 8.59 3.38 -30.62
C ALA A 946 9.50 4.60 -30.57
N ILE A 947 9.57 5.31 -29.43
CA ILE A 947 10.49 6.45 -29.24
C ILE A 947 11.94 5.99 -29.37
N VAL A 948 12.30 4.87 -28.75
CA VAL A 948 13.66 4.30 -28.81
C VAL A 948 14.01 3.89 -30.24
N LEU A 949 13.11 3.18 -30.92
CA LEU A 949 13.27 2.76 -32.32
C LEU A 949 13.46 3.98 -33.25
N VAL A 950 12.60 4.99 -33.13
CA VAL A 950 12.69 6.23 -33.94
C VAL A 950 13.99 6.96 -33.65
N ASN A 951 14.41 7.05 -32.39
CA ASN A 951 15.69 7.67 -32.02
C ASN A 951 16.86 6.92 -32.68
N GLY A 952 16.85 5.59 -32.64
CA GLY A 952 17.85 4.75 -33.31
C GLY A 952 17.91 4.98 -34.82
N ILE A 953 16.75 5.08 -35.50
CA ILE A 953 16.67 5.38 -36.94
C ILE A 953 17.23 6.77 -37.24
N VAL A 954 16.78 7.80 -36.50
CA VAL A 954 17.21 9.19 -36.70
C VAL A 954 18.72 9.31 -36.57
N VAL A 955 19.27 8.76 -35.49
CA VAL A 955 20.71 8.84 -35.22
C VAL A 955 21.55 8.09 -36.26
N SER A 956 21.01 7.01 -36.84
CA SER A 956 21.69 6.22 -37.87
C SER A 956 21.63 6.85 -39.27
N VAL A 957 20.55 7.58 -39.59
CA VAL A 957 20.34 8.17 -40.92
C VAL A 957 20.97 9.56 -41.03
N PHE A 958 20.95 10.35 -39.96
CA PHE A 958 21.37 11.76 -39.98
C PHE A 958 22.85 11.97 -39.58
N VAL A 959 23.75 11.09 -40.02
CA VAL A 959 25.20 11.25 -39.83
C VAL A 959 25.78 12.01 -41.03
N PRO A 960 26.16 13.30 -40.89
CA PRO A 960 26.70 14.08 -42.00
C PRO A 960 28.09 13.58 -42.42
N ARG A 961 28.40 13.63 -43.72
CA ARG A 961 29.74 13.33 -44.23
C ARG A 961 30.75 14.37 -43.74
N LEU A 962 31.99 13.95 -43.54
CA LEU A 962 33.07 14.83 -43.11
C LEU A 962 33.38 15.92 -44.15
N PRO A 963 33.86 17.11 -43.70
CA PRO A 963 34.34 18.14 -44.60
C PRO A 963 35.47 17.59 -45.48
N LEU A 964 35.55 18.08 -46.72
CA LEU A 964 36.50 17.63 -47.77
C LEU A 964 36.27 16.21 -48.31
N GLY A 965 35.17 15.54 -47.95
CA GLY A 965 34.82 14.22 -48.51
C GLY A 965 35.68 13.07 -48.00
N VAL A 966 36.40 13.28 -46.89
CA VAL A 966 37.25 12.26 -46.27
C VAL A 966 36.36 11.19 -45.62
N SER A 967 36.72 9.91 -45.78
CA SER A 967 36.02 8.82 -45.10
C SER A 967 36.22 8.90 -43.59
N ARG A 968 35.15 8.66 -42.80
CA ARG A 968 35.26 8.56 -41.35
C ARG A 968 36.24 7.46 -40.96
N ARG A 969 37.16 7.81 -40.07
CA ARG A 969 38.08 6.88 -39.41
C ARG A 969 37.54 6.60 -38.01
N ASP A 970 37.56 5.36 -37.55
CA ASP A 970 37.15 5.05 -36.17
C ASP A 970 38.13 5.72 -35.18
N ILE A 971 37.72 6.10 -33.97
CA ILE A 971 38.64 6.68 -32.96
C ILE A 971 39.55 5.58 -32.33
N GLY A 972 39.87 4.53 -33.07
CA GLY A 972 40.82 3.50 -32.67
C GLY A 972 42.26 4.00 -32.77
N VAL A 973 43.15 3.44 -31.95
CA VAL A 973 44.59 3.74 -31.94
C VAL A 973 45.21 3.59 -33.34
N THR A 974 44.74 2.60 -34.12
CA THR A 974 45.18 2.32 -35.50
C THR A 974 44.79 3.41 -36.49
N SER A 975 43.59 3.98 -36.36
CA SER A 975 43.12 5.08 -37.21
C SER A 975 43.80 6.42 -36.90
N TRP A 976 44.17 6.63 -35.63
CA TRP A 976 44.99 7.77 -35.21
C TRP A 976 46.42 7.69 -35.71
N LEU A 977 47.06 6.51 -35.63
CA LEU A 977 48.39 6.26 -36.21
C LEU A 977 48.40 6.52 -37.71
N ALA A 978 47.40 6.01 -38.44
CA ALA A 978 47.25 6.25 -39.88
C ALA A 978 46.97 7.73 -40.22
N ALA A 979 46.32 8.50 -39.33
CA ALA A 979 46.08 9.93 -39.55
C ALA A 979 47.35 10.78 -39.36
N ILE A 980 48.25 10.33 -38.49
CA ILE A 980 49.56 10.98 -38.25
C ILE A 980 50.55 10.65 -39.37
N GLU A 981 50.45 9.47 -39.97
CA GLU A 981 51.38 8.99 -41.01
C GLU A 981 51.10 9.60 -42.41
N ASP A 982 49.85 9.99 -42.68
CA ASP A 982 49.36 10.61 -43.93
C ASP A 982 49.49 12.16 -43.98
N ASP A 983 49.78 12.85 -42.87
CA ASP A 983 49.87 14.33 -42.84
C ASP A 983 51.28 14.82 -43.26
N PRO A 984 51.44 15.51 -44.40
CA PRO A 984 52.73 16.02 -44.84
C PRO A 984 53.32 17.09 -43.91
N SER A 985 52.51 17.76 -43.07
CA SER A 985 52.98 18.74 -42.08
C SER A 985 53.59 18.07 -40.84
N ALA A 986 53.13 16.88 -40.47
CA ALA A 986 53.74 16.04 -39.43
C ALA A 986 55.10 15.48 -39.88
N LYS A 987 55.26 15.13 -41.16
CA LYS A 987 56.55 14.70 -41.75
C LYS A 987 57.61 15.82 -41.71
N VAL A 988 57.22 17.09 -41.84
CA VAL A 988 58.15 18.23 -41.74
C VAL A 988 58.68 18.41 -40.31
N HIS A 989 57.85 18.18 -39.29
CA HIS A 989 58.26 18.24 -37.88
C HIS A 989 59.00 17.00 -37.36
N LEU A 990 59.00 15.90 -38.13
CA LEU A 990 59.73 14.67 -37.82
C LEU A 990 61.12 14.59 -38.47
N SER A 991 61.51 15.57 -39.29
CA SER A 991 62.89 15.71 -39.74
C SER A 991 63.78 16.33 -38.62
N PRO A 992 64.91 15.71 -38.25
CA PRO A 992 65.72 16.22 -37.14
C PRO A 992 66.39 17.53 -37.55
N ARG A 993 66.13 18.61 -36.80
CA ARG A 993 67.12 19.71 -36.69
C ARG A 993 68.36 19.14 -35.98
N PRO A 994 69.58 19.32 -36.51
CA PRO A 994 70.79 18.86 -35.84
C PRO A 994 70.95 19.67 -34.55
N GLY A 995 70.86 19.02 -33.39
CA GLY A 995 71.28 19.62 -32.12
C GLY A 995 70.42 19.42 -30.86
N THR A 996 69.30 18.69 -30.86
CA THR A 996 68.52 18.47 -29.63
C THR A 996 68.12 17.01 -29.41
N LYS A 997 68.56 16.46 -28.27
CA LYS A 997 68.40 15.06 -27.84
C LYS A 997 66.94 14.62 -27.74
N LEU A 998 66.55 13.65 -28.56
CA LEU A 998 65.25 12.97 -28.57
C LEU A 998 65.21 11.80 -27.56
N GLY A 999 65.44 12.07 -26.27
CA GLY A 999 65.56 11.02 -25.24
C GLY A 999 64.24 10.50 -24.64
N ASN A 1000 63.14 11.26 -24.76
CA ASN A 1000 61.95 11.02 -23.93
C ASN A 1000 60.70 10.49 -24.67
N LEU A 1001 60.65 10.57 -26.01
CA LEU A 1001 59.49 10.04 -26.76
C LEU A 1001 59.65 8.55 -27.11
N GLN A 1002 60.86 8.13 -27.49
CA GLN A 1002 61.17 6.74 -27.84
C GLN A 1002 61.07 5.79 -26.63
N ARG A 1003 61.19 6.32 -25.41
CA ARG A 1003 61.03 5.57 -24.14
C ARG A 1003 59.57 5.39 -23.71
N ARG A 1004 58.61 6.12 -24.30
CA ARG A 1004 57.17 5.93 -24.01
C ARG A 1004 56.50 4.98 -25.00
N VAL A 1005 56.95 4.96 -26.25
CA VAL A 1005 56.41 4.05 -27.28
C VAL A 1005 56.82 2.59 -27.02
N THR A 1006 58.03 2.35 -26.51
CA THR A 1006 58.47 0.99 -26.11
C THR A 1006 57.79 0.44 -24.86
N ARG A 1007 57.10 1.28 -24.08
CA ARG A 1007 56.38 0.85 -22.87
C ARG A 1007 54.95 0.37 -23.14
N TRP A 1008 54.43 0.57 -24.35
CA TRP A 1008 53.09 0.15 -24.77
C TRP A 1008 53.06 -1.20 -25.50
N GLY A 1009 54.23 -1.79 -25.79
CA GLY A 1009 54.35 -3.11 -26.42
C GLY A 1009 54.53 -4.29 -25.46
N SER A 1010 54.56 -4.06 -24.14
CA SER A 1010 54.73 -5.12 -23.14
C SER A 1010 53.72 -4.92 -22.01
N GLY A 1011 52.50 -5.41 -22.22
CA GLY A 1011 51.42 -5.26 -21.27
C GLY A 1011 50.06 -5.70 -21.79
N HIS A 1012 50.02 -6.82 -22.52
CA HIS A 1012 48.85 -7.71 -22.59
C HIS A 1012 49.34 -9.14 -22.66
#